data_AF-A0A0Q6WI74-F1
#
_entry.id   AF-A0A0Q6WI74-F1
#
_cell.length_a   1.000
_cell.length_b   1.000
_cell.length_c   1.000
_cell.angle_alpha   90.00
_cell.angle_beta   90.00
_cell.angle_gamma   90.00
#
_symmetry.space_group_name_H-M   'P 1'
#
loop_
_entity.id
_entity.type
_entity.pdbx_description
1 polymer ?
#
loop_
_entity_poly.entity_id
_entity_poly.type
_entity_poly.pdbx_seq_one_letter_code
_entity_poly.pdbx_strand_id
1 'polypeptide(L)'
;MAAMLACGAATADVIVTGAYSVYPTFTAPGPGDTNLGGNTLGLGGNGTAQLLVNGGSRLSAASVRFADGGTGIATGLVTGAGSLLTINGNGSTNRLELGAWGQGSLTIADGATLDARADSARCLLGPQWCHNFIGNAAGSDATLTVTGAGSSASFLRAFVVGGLAVFRPPIETFTFGTPGGITRGRVEVLAGGLLTTDGGSIGVAPGGSSPLGSERSFASVVVDGVGSIWRVTGPTLGNGSAFINLAEHANAWGTLDVTGGGQVQIQGRAGIYNGINVGSTGGRGDMRVAGAGSAVVYSGDAGYLQVGRNNATGLLQLQDGGQVSGLFYVAIGRDGGHGELQVDGAGSQLRIDGLGSAAANGVLTGPVLDVGRNGTGRVTVSNGGRIDLVATTAQPSGTALNLGREAASSGTLNISGAGSVVSISAASVLPGGGAGEAFNPIMRVGRDGSGFLNISAGGQLILDGQAVSTATNSRSTSLYIGGTSDTQPGGRGVAVVTGAGSEIRLIGTDSYIGVGHGPQSFGQLTVADNALVSAIGMNVGRSGGVGVLSVDHASLSFSGQQTGSTLSGAFLSIGRSDGTGVATITNGSHVTLVNAGSAGASLNLGGTSVGPGGDGTLTLSGASSISIQAAPGQSAMTIGREGTGLMRVKGGSSVDVAGGGIFVGRLGGSDGTLLISEGSSVSANWIGVGRNRTAGGSVDGGTGTLVVNNSTLTANTIVIGTNGFLGGNGTIIGAVTNYGIFSPGNSPGQMRIDGSFTAAAGSRLIMEVQADGSGGWRTDSVVFGNGTALDLSHLSVEFRFLGNTDPNAFQASGGFNVDTFFQTSGGQGLGHQAFAGASFSARADAYQFTSFSFSANDGAVFTAAAVPEPGAGVMALAGLAVLAGVVRRRRR
;
A
#
# COMPACT_ATOMS: atom_id res chain seq x y z
N MET A 1 50.34 -55.11 -1.47
CA MET A 1 49.33 -56.05 -2.01
C MET A 1 48.15 -55.23 -2.50
N ALA A 2 48.10 -54.99 -3.81
CA ALA A 2 47.02 -54.28 -4.49
C ALA A 2 46.13 -55.31 -5.17
N ALA A 3 44.90 -55.48 -4.68
CA ALA A 3 43.90 -56.28 -5.37
C ALA A 3 43.24 -55.39 -6.44
N MET A 4 43.70 -55.49 -7.68
CA MET A 4 42.95 -55.02 -8.84
C MET A 4 41.72 -55.90 -8.98
N LEU A 5 40.56 -55.44 -8.50
CA LEU A 5 39.28 -55.97 -8.94
C LEU A 5 39.10 -55.57 -10.41
N ALA A 6 39.23 -56.56 -11.30
CA ALA A 6 38.78 -56.42 -12.68
C ALA A 6 37.25 -56.28 -12.68
N CYS A 7 36.74 -55.04 -12.80
CA CYS A 7 35.36 -54.84 -13.23
C CYS A 7 35.22 -55.44 -14.63
N GLY A 8 34.37 -56.47 -14.79
CA GLY A 8 33.94 -56.91 -16.11
C GLY A 8 33.36 -55.72 -16.87
N ALA A 9 33.65 -55.63 -18.17
CA ALA A 9 33.08 -54.57 -19.01
C ALA A 9 31.56 -54.61 -18.90
N ALA A 10 30.94 -53.48 -18.54
CA ALA A 10 29.49 -53.35 -18.57
C ALA A 10 29.04 -53.60 -20.02
N THR A 11 28.32 -54.69 -20.26
CA THR A 11 27.76 -55.00 -21.57
C THR A 11 26.60 -54.04 -21.84
N ALA A 12 26.66 -53.32 -22.95
CA ALA A 12 25.55 -52.51 -23.45
C ALA A 12 24.35 -53.42 -23.70
N ASP A 13 23.22 -53.18 -23.02
CA ASP A 13 22.05 -54.02 -23.15
C ASP A 13 20.72 -53.23 -23.09
N VAL A 14 19.73 -53.75 -23.81
CA VAL A 14 18.32 -53.40 -23.69
C VAL A 14 17.61 -54.66 -23.23
N ILE A 15 17.16 -54.68 -21.98
CA ILE A 15 16.53 -55.84 -21.37
C ILE A 15 15.09 -55.50 -21.02
N VAL A 16 14.15 -56.33 -21.49
CA VAL A 16 12.76 -56.28 -21.05
C VAL A 16 12.39 -57.61 -20.39
N THR A 17 11.89 -57.57 -19.17
CA THR A 17 11.43 -58.76 -18.43
C THR A 17 9.97 -58.63 -18.00
N GLY A 18 9.33 -59.77 -17.75
CA GLY A 18 7.94 -59.81 -17.30
C GLY A 18 6.91 -59.63 -18.42
N ALA A 19 5.74 -59.08 -18.09
CA ALA A 19 4.61 -58.96 -19.00
C ALA A 19 4.75 -57.73 -19.92
N TYR A 20 5.18 -57.91 -21.17
CA TYR A 20 5.28 -56.80 -22.14
C TYR A 20 4.59 -57.12 -23.47
N SER A 21 4.31 -56.08 -24.26
CA SER A 21 3.74 -56.17 -25.60
C SER A 21 4.40 -55.17 -26.53
N VAL A 22 4.44 -55.50 -27.82
CA VAL A 22 4.85 -54.57 -28.89
C VAL A 22 3.78 -54.61 -29.98
N TYR A 23 3.16 -53.46 -30.26
CA TYR A 23 2.03 -53.34 -31.19
C TYR A 23 2.27 -52.18 -32.19
N PRO A 24 1.83 -52.28 -33.46
CA PRO A 24 1.05 -53.36 -34.06
C PRO A 24 1.82 -54.62 -34.44
N THR A 25 3.14 -54.52 -34.60
CA THR A 25 3.97 -55.67 -34.98
C THR A 25 4.86 -56.07 -33.82
N PHE A 26 4.75 -57.34 -33.40
CA PHE A 26 5.58 -57.83 -32.32
C PHE A 26 7.04 -57.96 -32.78
N THR A 27 7.89 -57.08 -32.26
CA THR A 27 9.35 -57.16 -32.39
C THR A 27 9.92 -57.20 -30.99
N ALA A 28 10.55 -58.30 -30.60
CA ALA A 28 11.10 -58.42 -29.26
C ALA A 28 12.21 -57.36 -29.04
N PRO A 29 12.16 -56.59 -27.95
CA PRO A 29 13.22 -55.65 -27.63
C PRO A 29 14.43 -56.38 -27.03
N GLY A 30 15.62 -56.06 -27.53
CA GLY A 30 16.89 -56.57 -27.04
C GLY A 30 17.26 -58.01 -27.42
N PRO A 31 18.43 -58.49 -26.97
CA PRO A 31 19.46 -57.71 -26.27
C PRO A 31 20.18 -56.71 -27.19
N GLY A 32 20.77 -55.67 -26.59
CA GLY A 32 21.48 -54.58 -27.30
C GLY A 32 20.59 -53.56 -28.02
N ASP A 33 21.20 -52.75 -28.89
CA ASP A 33 20.52 -51.66 -29.59
C ASP A 33 19.27 -52.13 -30.34
N THR A 34 18.13 -51.53 -30.03
CA THR A 34 16.82 -51.95 -30.50
C THR A 34 16.07 -50.78 -31.12
N ASN A 35 15.53 -50.94 -32.32
CA ASN A 35 14.63 -49.98 -32.94
C ASN A 35 13.28 -50.64 -33.28
N LEU A 36 12.25 -50.30 -32.50
CA LEU A 36 10.88 -50.76 -32.69
C LEU A 36 10.11 -49.95 -33.74
N GLY A 37 10.75 -48.95 -34.38
CA GLY A 37 10.16 -48.18 -35.46
C GLY A 37 8.88 -47.44 -35.05
N GLY A 38 7.78 -47.69 -35.78
CA GLY A 38 6.46 -47.10 -35.53
C GLY A 38 5.66 -47.77 -34.41
N ASN A 39 6.22 -48.79 -33.74
CA ASN A 39 5.50 -49.59 -32.74
C ASN A 39 5.52 -48.96 -31.34
N THR A 40 4.50 -49.28 -30.56
CA THR A 40 4.36 -48.99 -29.13
C THR A 40 4.91 -50.15 -28.31
N LEU A 41 5.76 -49.86 -27.32
CA LEU A 41 6.19 -50.80 -26.28
C LEU A 41 5.29 -50.63 -25.04
N GLY A 42 4.46 -51.63 -24.75
CA GLY A 42 3.66 -51.72 -23.52
C GLY A 42 4.33 -52.60 -22.48
N LEU A 43 4.41 -52.13 -21.23
CA LEU A 43 5.04 -52.83 -20.11
C LEU A 43 4.04 -52.98 -18.97
N GLY A 44 3.87 -54.18 -18.46
CA GLY A 44 3.13 -54.49 -17.24
C GLY A 44 1.63 -54.32 -17.36
N GLY A 45 1.00 -54.69 -18.48
CA GLY A 45 -0.45 -54.50 -18.66
C GLY A 45 -1.31 -55.17 -17.58
N ASN A 46 -1.20 -56.49 -17.43
CA ASN A 46 -1.92 -57.27 -16.41
C ASN A 46 -0.98 -57.96 -15.41
N GLY A 47 0.24 -57.46 -15.24
CA GLY A 47 1.26 -58.08 -14.41
C GLY A 47 2.46 -57.16 -14.19
N THR A 48 3.56 -57.73 -13.69
CA THR A 48 4.81 -56.99 -13.47
C THR A 48 5.70 -57.01 -14.70
N ALA A 49 6.34 -55.89 -15.06
CA ALA A 49 7.36 -55.81 -16.10
C ALA A 49 8.50 -54.88 -15.73
N GLN A 50 9.68 -55.11 -16.31
CA GLN A 50 10.83 -54.23 -16.14
C GLN A 50 11.49 -53.91 -17.47
N LEU A 51 11.99 -52.68 -17.62
CA LEU A 51 12.83 -52.23 -18.73
C LEU A 51 14.18 -51.76 -18.18
N LEU A 52 15.28 -52.22 -18.78
CA LEU A 52 16.63 -51.72 -18.56
C LEU A 52 17.23 -51.30 -19.91
N VAL A 53 17.77 -50.09 -19.99
CA VAL A 53 18.60 -49.61 -21.11
C VAL A 53 19.91 -49.13 -20.51
N ASN A 54 21.01 -49.83 -20.74
CA ASN A 54 22.27 -49.54 -20.05
C ASN A 54 23.52 -49.66 -20.94
N GLY A 55 24.67 -49.31 -20.37
CA GLY A 55 25.99 -49.55 -20.97
C GLY A 55 26.22 -48.85 -22.31
N GLY A 56 25.50 -47.77 -22.61
CA GLY A 56 25.60 -47.06 -23.89
C GLY A 56 24.59 -47.53 -24.95
N SER A 57 23.70 -48.46 -24.62
CA SER A 57 22.70 -48.98 -25.56
C SER A 57 21.59 -48.00 -25.93
N ARG A 58 20.96 -48.27 -27.08
CA ARG A 58 19.91 -47.43 -27.66
C ARG A 58 18.61 -48.20 -27.83
N LEU A 59 17.51 -47.68 -27.30
CA LEU A 59 16.16 -48.15 -27.57
C LEU A 59 15.36 -47.05 -28.28
N SER A 60 14.76 -47.36 -29.43
CA SER A 60 13.88 -46.45 -30.17
C SER A 60 12.49 -47.06 -30.32
N ALA A 61 11.43 -46.30 -30.02
CA ALA A 61 10.03 -46.71 -30.20
C ALA A 61 9.14 -45.54 -30.63
N ALA A 62 7.91 -45.78 -31.11
CA ALA A 62 6.96 -44.70 -31.34
C ALA A 62 6.30 -44.23 -30.03
N SER A 63 6.07 -45.16 -29.11
CA SER A 63 5.45 -44.92 -27.80
C SER A 63 5.98 -45.93 -26.79
N VAL A 64 6.08 -45.52 -25.53
CA VAL A 64 6.43 -46.40 -24.41
C VAL A 64 5.40 -46.20 -23.29
N ARG A 65 4.77 -47.29 -22.85
CA ARG A 65 3.70 -47.28 -21.84
C ARG A 65 4.04 -48.22 -20.70
N PHE A 66 3.92 -47.73 -19.47
CA PHE A 66 4.13 -48.49 -18.23
C PHE A 66 2.79 -48.63 -17.51
N ALA A 67 2.45 -49.87 -17.15
CA ALA A 67 1.24 -50.28 -16.46
C ALA A 67 -0.05 -49.79 -17.14
N ASP A 68 -0.43 -50.39 -18.27
CA ASP A 68 -1.59 -49.99 -19.08
C ASP A 68 -2.90 -50.76 -18.84
N GLY A 69 -3.00 -51.61 -17.80
CA GLY A 69 -4.16 -52.50 -17.58
C GLY A 69 -4.76 -52.56 -16.16
N GLY A 70 -5.03 -51.42 -15.52
CA GLY A 70 -5.76 -51.26 -14.25
C GLY A 70 -5.03 -51.74 -12.99
N THR A 71 -4.44 -52.93 -13.03
CA THR A 71 -3.67 -53.56 -11.93
C THR A 71 -2.20 -53.76 -12.27
N GLY A 72 -1.76 -53.22 -13.41
CA GLY A 72 -0.41 -53.36 -13.92
C GLY A 72 0.66 -52.72 -13.02
N ILE A 73 1.86 -53.30 -13.02
CA ILE A 73 3.05 -52.73 -12.35
C ILE A 73 4.21 -52.76 -13.34
N ALA A 74 4.86 -51.63 -13.60
CA ALA A 74 6.02 -51.61 -14.49
C ALA A 74 7.09 -50.64 -14.01
N THR A 75 8.36 -51.05 -14.10
CA THR A 75 9.51 -50.22 -13.69
C THR A 75 10.54 -50.12 -14.82
N GLY A 76 11.11 -48.94 -15.06
CA GLY A 76 12.13 -48.72 -16.07
C GLY A 76 13.38 -48.05 -15.51
N LEU A 77 14.54 -48.42 -16.04
CA LEU A 77 15.83 -47.79 -15.76
C LEU A 77 16.59 -47.55 -17.07
N VAL A 78 16.93 -46.30 -17.35
CA VAL A 78 17.88 -45.92 -18.41
C VAL A 78 19.11 -45.36 -17.70
N THR A 79 20.25 -46.03 -17.77
CA THR A 79 21.45 -45.69 -16.97
C THR A 79 22.74 -45.81 -17.78
N GLY A 80 23.75 -45.03 -17.42
CA GLY A 80 25.08 -45.07 -18.00
C GLY A 80 25.25 -44.09 -19.16
N ALA A 81 26.42 -43.46 -19.21
CA ALA A 81 26.75 -42.47 -20.22
C ALA A 81 26.57 -43.04 -21.64
N GLY A 82 25.84 -42.31 -22.48
CA GLY A 82 25.56 -42.70 -23.87
C GLY A 82 24.35 -43.60 -24.04
N SER A 83 23.76 -44.15 -22.97
CA SER A 83 22.50 -44.89 -23.04
C SER A 83 21.37 -43.95 -23.46
N LEU A 84 20.56 -44.37 -24.43
CA LEU A 84 19.56 -43.51 -25.07
C LEU A 84 18.23 -44.25 -25.25
N LEU A 85 17.16 -43.69 -24.69
CA LEU A 85 15.79 -44.05 -25.02
C LEU A 85 15.18 -42.96 -25.91
N THR A 86 14.97 -43.25 -27.18
CA THR A 86 14.31 -42.36 -28.12
C THR A 86 12.85 -42.78 -28.29
N ILE A 87 11.93 -41.84 -28.15
CA ILE A 87 10.52 -42.05 -28.48
C ILE A 87 10.23 -41.13 -29.65
N ASN A 88 9.90 -41.64 -30.85
CA ASN A 88 9.74 -40.84 -32.08
C ASN A 88 8.30 -40.36 -32.33
N GLY A 89 7.31 -40.99 -31.70
CA GLY A 89 5.90 -40.77 -32.01
C GLY A 89 5.45 -41.42 -33.32
N ASN A 90 4.13 -41.63 -33.44
CA ASN A 90 3.45 -42.05 -34.68
C ASN A 90 2.21 -41.18 -34.97
N GLY A 91 1.99 -40.13 -34.17
CA GLY A 91 0.83 -39.24 -34.27
C GLY A 91 -0.49 -39.80 -33.75
N SER A 92 -0.58 -41.11 -33.48
CA SER A 92 -1.81 -41.80 -33.09
C SER A 92 -1.79 -42.33 -31.65
N THR A 93 -0.69 -42.18 -30.93
CA THR A 93 -0.55 -42.61 -29.53
C THR A 93 0.26 -41.61 -28.73
N ASN A 94 -0.01 -41.54 -27.42
CA ASN A 94 0.82 -40.81 -26.47
C ASN A 94 2.25 -41.33 -26.51
N ARG A 95 3.23 -40.44 -26.39
CA ARG A 95 4.66 -40.80 -26.55
C ARG A 95 5.13 -41.55 -25.32
N LEU A 96 4.93 -40.97 -24.14
CA LEU A 96 5.24 -41.61 -22.87
C LEU A 96 3.99 -41.67 -22.00
N GLU A 97 3.70 -42.84 -21.44
CA GLU A 97 2.73 -42.97 -20.35
C GLU A 97 3.35 -43.79 -19.22
N LEU A 98 3.63 -43.15 -18.09
CA LEU A 98 4.00 -43.84 -16.86
C LEU A 98 2.76 -44.00 -15.99
N GLY A 99 2.45 -45.22 -15.55
CA GLY A 99 1.20 -45.50 -14.84
C GLY A 99 0.01 -45.11 -15.73
N ALA A 100 -0.05 -45.65 -16.94
CA ALA A 100 -1.14 -45.36 -17.87
C ALA A 100 -2.50 -45.64 -17.21
N TRP A 101 -2.66 -46.81 -16.61
CA TRP A 101 -3.74 -47.17 -15.69
C TRP A 101 -3.19 -48.27 -14.76
N GLY A 102 -2.49 -47.89 -13.70
CA GLY A 102 -1.78 -48.82 -12.80
C GLY A 102 -0.59 -48.14 -12.12
N GLN A 103 0.44 -48.91 -11.75
CA GLN A 103 1.66 -48.41 -11.09
C GLN A 103 2.86 -48.40 -12.04
N GLY A 104 3.43 -47.24 -12.34
CA GLY A 104 4.55 -47.13 -13.29
C GLY A 104 5.69 -46.25 -12.78
N SER A 105 6.94 -46.71 -12.87
CA SER A 105 8.10 -45.87 -12.57
C SER A 105 9.17 -45.90 -13.66
N LEU A 106 9.84 -44.79 -13.92
CA LEU A 106 10.97 -44.70 -14.85
C LEU A 106 12.08 -43.82 -14.26
N THR A 107 13.31 -44.33 -14.23
CA THR A 107 14.50 -43.58 -13.80
C THR A 107 15.48 -43.40 -14.96
N ILE A 108 15.96 -42.17 -15.16
CA ILE A 108 17.03 -41.80 -16.10
C ILE A 108 18.23 -41.35 -15.26
N ALA A 109 19.35 -42.07 -15.33
CA ALA A 109 20.49 -41.91 -14.42
C ALA A 109 21.86 -41.99 -15.10
N ASP A 110 22.90 -41.57 -14.37
CA ASP A 110 24.31 -41.78 -14.70
C ASP A 110 24.73 -41.33 -16.12
N GLY A 111 24.19 -40.20 -16.60
CA GLY A 111 24.52 -39.65 -17.93
C GLY A 111 23.67 -40.19 -19.08
N ALA A 112 22.59 -40.92 -18.79
CA ALA A 112 21.66 -41.43 -19.79
C ALA A 112 20.70 -40.35 -20.33
N THR A 113 20.12 -40.59 -21.50
CA THR A 113 19.17 -39.66 -22.15
C THR A 113 17.85 -40.33 -22.52
N LEU A 114 16.74 -39.66 -22.21
CA LEU A 114 15.40 -39.93 -22.75
C LEU A 114 15.02 -38.79 -23.71
N ASP A 115 14.97 -39.08 -25.00
CA ASP A 115 14.56 -38.14 -26.02
C ASP A 115 13.17 -38.48 -26.57
N ALA A 116 12.14 -37.88 -25.98
CA ALA A 116 10.78 -37.89 -26.51
C ALA A 116 10.46 -36.62 -27.32
N ARG A 117 11.48 -35.89 -27.78
CA ARG A 117 11.39 -34.79 -28.77
C ARG A 117 11.78 -35.22 -30.18
N ALA A 118 12.51 -36.31 -30.33
CA ALA A 118 12.98 -36.84 -31.61
C ALA A 118 11.87 -36.98 -32.67
N ASP A 119 12.17 -36.65 -33.93
CA ASP A 119 11.21 -36.76 -35.04
C ASP A 119 9.84 -36.12 -34.74
N SER A 120 9.88 -34.88 -34.22
CA SER A 120 8.68 -34.15 -33.79
C SER A 120 7.64 -33.99 -34.90
N ALA A 121 8.05 -34.00 -36.17
CA ALA A 121 7.16 -33.96 -37.33
C ALA A 121 6.12 -35.09 -37.34
N ARG A 122 6.44 -36.27 -36.78
CA ARG A 122 5.46 -37.39 -36.70
C ARG A 122 4.25 -37.08 -35.83
N CYS A 123 4.36 -36.11 -34.93
CA CYS A 123 3.26 -35.67 -34.09
C CYS A 123 2.31 -34.68 -34.77
N LEU A 124 2.55 -34.39 -36.05
CA LEU A 124 1.60 -33.72 -36.94
C LEU A 124 0.79 -34.73 -37.76
N LEU A 125 1.18 -36.01 -37.75
CA LEU A 125 0.44 -37.09 -38.40
C LEU A 125 -0.72 -37.56 -37.51
N GLY A 126 -1.75 -38.15 -38.12
CA GLY A 126 -2.86 -38.77 -37.40
C GLY A 126 -3.65 -37.82 -36.48
N PRO A 127 -4.30 -38.35 -35.42
CA PRO A 127 -5.05 -37.59 -34.42
C PRO A 127 -4.22 -36.63 -33.53
N GLN A 128 -2.89 -36.64 -33.67
CA GLN A 128 -1.93 -35.80 -32.93
C GLN A 128 -1.85 -36.06 -31.42
N TRP A 129 -2.11 -37.29 -30.96
CA TRP A 129 -2.09 -37.67 -29.54
C TRP A 129 -0.67 -37.81 -28.97
N CYS A 130 0.27 -36.93 -29.28
CA CYS A 130 1.67 -37.05 -28.85
C CYS A 130 1.95 -36.51 -27.46
N HIS A 131 1.06 -36.72 -26.50
CA HIS A 131 1.23 -36.20 -25.13
C HIS A 131 2.11 -37.14 -24.30
N ASN A 132 2.51 -36.65 -23.12
CA ASN A 132 3.31 -37.39 -22.15
C ASN A 132 2.62 -37.31 -20.79
N PHE A 133 2.42 -38.46 -20.16
CA PHE A 133 1.67 -38.57 -18.91
C PHE A 133 2.48 -39.30 -17.83
N ILE A 134 2.48 -38.74 -16.62
CA ILE A 134 2.95 -39.36 -15.39
C ILE A 134 1.73 -39.54 -14.49
N GLY A 135 1.12 -40.72 -14.60
CA GLY A 135 -0.19 -41.09 -14.05
C GLY A 135 -1.28 -40.56 -14.97
N ASN A 136 -1.75 -41.33 -15.95
CA ASN A 136 -2.71 -40.83 -16.97
C ASN A 136 -4.18 -41.01 -16.52
N ALA A 137 -4.58 -42.24 -16.25
CA ALA A 137 -5.96 -42.55 -15.89
C ALA A 137 -6.25 -42.26 -14.42
N ALA A 138 -7.51 -41.98 -14.10
CA ALA A 138 -7.95 -41.92 -12.71
C ALA A 138 -7.64 -43.26 -11.99
N GLY A 139 -6.98 -43.19 -10.83
CA GLY A 139 -6.55 -44.37 -10.06
C GLY A 139 -5.12 -44.85 -10.33
N SER A 140 -4.34 -44.11 -11.13
CA SER A 140 -2.93 -44.46 -11.41
C SER A 140 -1.95 -43.96 -10.34
N ASP A 141 -0.78 -44.58 -10.27
CA ASP A 141 0.35 -44.13 -9.46
C ASP A 141 1.62 -44.16 -10.32
N ALA A 142 2.31 -43.04 -10.46
CA ALA A 142 3.45 -42.95 -11.37
C ALA A 142 4.59 -42.07 -10.88
N THR A 143 5.83 -42.47 -11.16
CA THR A 143 7.03 -41.69 -10.85
C THR A 143 8.00 -41.62 -12.03
N LEU A 144 8.44 -40.42 -12.41
CA LEU A 144 9.57 -40.18 -13.31
C LEU A 144 10.73 -39.56 -12.52
N THR A 145 11.91 -40.15 -12.55
CA THR A 145 13.12 -39.61 -11.93
C THR A 145 14.20 -39.38 -12.97
N VAL A 146 14.78 -38.18 -13.00
CA VAL A 146 15.95 -37.80 -13.82
C VAL A 146 17.05 -37.36 -12.86
N THR A 147 18.10 -38.16 -12.73
CA THR A 147 19.10 -37.97 -11.67
C THR A 147 20.53 -38.11 -12.16
N GLY A 148 21.45 -37.35 -11.55
CA GLY A 148 22.87 -37.39 -11.87
C GLY A 148 23.27 -36.43 -12.99
N ALA A 149 24.47 -35.87 -12.89
CA ALA A 149 25.01 -34.95 -13.86
C ALA A 149 25.09 -35.59 -15.26
N GLY A 150 24.61 -34.86 -16.27
CA GLY A 150 24.57 -35.33 -17.66
C GLY A 150 23.35 -36.17 -18.01
N SER A 151 22.56 -36.63 -17.02
CA SER A 151 21.30 -37.32 -17.29
C SER A 151 20.25 -36.34 -17.78
N SER A 152 19.50 -36.70 -18.83
CA SER A 152 18.48 -35.80 -19.38
C SER A 152 17.22 -36.50 -19.86
N ALA A 153 16.08 -35.83 -19.73
CA ALA A 153 14.82 -36.24 -20.34
C ALA A 153 14.19 -35.04 -21.07
N SER A 154 13.66 -35.25 -22.28
CA SER A 154 13.02 -34.18 -23.05
C SER A 154 11.69 -34.61 -23.66
N PHE A 155 10.69 -33.73 -23.60
CA PHE A 155 9.31 -34.01 -24.00
C PHE A 155 8.74 -32.86 -24.84
N LEU A 156 7.98 -33.21 -25.88
CA LEU A 156 7.22 -32.28 -26.73
C LEU A 156 5.70 -32.43 -26.47
N ARG A 157 4.88 -31.41 -26.82
CA ARG A 157 3.45 -31.30 -26.46
C ARG A 157 3.21 -31.27 -24.93
N ALA A 158 2.01 -31.67 -24.50
CA ALA A 158 1.63 -31.66 -23.09
C ALA A 158 2.49 -32.65 -22.29
N PHE A 159 2.97 -32.18 -21.15
CA PHE A 159 3.59 -32.98 -20.11
C PHE A 159 2.70 -32.88 -18.88
N VAL A 160 1.98 -33.95 -18.60
CA VAL A 160 0.92 -33.99 -17.58
C VAL A 160 1.36 -34.88 -16.43
N VAL A 161 1.28 -34.37 -15.21
CA VAL A 161 1.55 -35.11 -13.98
C VAL A 161 0.24 -35.21 -13.20
N GLY A 162 -0.24 -36.42 -12.94
CA GLY A 162 -1.52 -36.64 -12.26
C GLY A 162 -2.75 -36.35 -13.12
N GLY A 163 -2.90 -37.11 -14.22
CA GLY A 163 -4.09 -37.19 -15.06
C GLY A 163 -5.25 -37.94 -14.39
N LEU A 164 -6.46 -37.60 -14.82
CA LEU A 164 -7.72 -38.14 -14.29
C LEU A 164 -8.63 -38.65 -15.41
N ALA A 165 -8.06 -39.23 -16.46
CA ALA A 165 -8.85 -39.71 -17.58
C ALA A 165 -9.72 -40.92 -17.21
N VAL A 166 -10.98 -40.90 -17.63
CA VAL A 166 -11.94 -42.01 -17.47
C VAL A 166 -12.74 -42.21 -18.76
N PHE A 167 -12.59 -43.38 -19.37
CA PHE A 167 -13.30 -43.80 -20.59
C PHE A 167 -13.99 -45.13 -20.33
N ARG A 168 -15.26 -45.27 -20.72
CA ARG A 168 -16.03 -46.51 -20.54
C ARG A 168 -17.03 -46.77 -21.68
N PRO A 169 -17.36 -48.04 -21.94
CA PRO A 169 -18.55 -48.39 -22.72
C PRO A 169 -19.85 -47.92 -22.04
N PRO A 170 -20.91 -47.65 -22.82
CA PRO A 170 -20.98 -47.83 -24.26
C PRO A 170 -20.43 -46.64 -25.08
N ILE A 171 -20.02 -45.53 -24.44
CA ILE A 171 -19.57 -44.33 -25.16
C ILE A 171 -18.27 -44.63 -25.91
N GLU A 172 -17.36 -45.36 -25.25
CA GLU A 172 -16.09 -45.79 -25.82
C GLU A 172 -16.05 -47.31 -25.96
N THR A 173 -15.29 -47.82 -26.92
CA THR A 173 -15.13 -49.27 -27.12
C THR A 173 -14.18 -49.92 -26.11
N PHE A 174 -13.55 -49.13 -25.25
CA PHE A 174 -12.56 -49.56 -24.27
C PHE A 174 -12.85 -48.99 -22.88
N THR A 175 -12.29 -49.63 -21.86
CA THR A 175 -12.30 -49.13 -20.47
C THR A 175 -10.91 -48.62 -20.11
N PHE A 176 -10.85 -47.42 -19.55
CA PHE A 176 -9.62 -46.81 -19.07
C PHE A 176 -9.92 -45.94 -17.86
N GLY A 177 -9.18 -46.13 -16.77
CA GLY A 177 -9.39 -45.40 -15.53
C GLY A 177 -10.50 -45.94 -14.64
N THR A 178 -10.39 -45.59 -13.37
CA THR A 178 -11.34 -45.92 -12.31
C THR A 178 -12.12 -44.66 -11.95
N PRO A 179 -13.43 -44.57 -12.27
CA PRO A 179 -14.25 -43.42 -11.89
C PRO A 179 -14.23 -43.20 -10.38
N GLY A 180 -14.12 -41.94 -9.95
CA GLY A 180 -13.88 -41.56 -8.55
C GLY A 180 -12.49 -41.96 -8.01
N GLY A 181 -11.60 -42.46 -8.87
CA GLY A 181 -10.25 -42.88 -8.53
C GLY A 181 -9.34 -41.72 -8.13
N ILE A 182 -8.31 -42.06 -7.35
CA ILE A 182 -7.26 -41.12 -6.94
C ILE A 182 -6.01 -41.39 -7.76
N THR A 183 -5.52 -40.39 -8.47
CA THR A 183 -4.24 -40.47 -9.17
C THR A 183 -3.12 -39.83 -8.36
N ARG A 184 -1.95 -40.47 -8.35
CA ARG A 184 -0.69 -39.90 -7.85
C ARG A 184 0.34 -39.83 -8.98
N GLY A 185 0.85 -38.63 -9.26
CA GLY A 185 1.91 -38.43 -10.24
C GLY A 185 3.10 -37.72 -9.59
N ARG A 186 4.31 -38.25 -9.78
CA ARG A 186 5.53 -37.67 -9.21
C ARG A 186 6.62 -37.52 -10.27
N VAL A 187 7.28 -36.37 -10.28
CA VAL A 187 8.47 -36.12 -11.10
C VAL A 187 9.59 -35.62 -10.21
N GLU A 188 10.79 -36.14 -10.42
CA GLU A 188 11.98 -35.78 -9.66
C GLU A 188 13.12 -35.46 -10.62
N VAL A 189 13.74 -34.29 -10.46
CA VAL A 189 14.92 -33.84 -11.18
C VAL A 189 16.00 -33.57 -10.15
N LEU A 190 16.94 -34.49 -10.02
CA LEU A 190 17.83 -34.59 -8.87
C LEU A 190 19.30 -34.57 -9.28
N ALA A 191 20.18 -34.14 -8.37
CA ALA A 191 21.63 -34.32 -8.46
C ALA A 191 22.27 -33.95 -9.82
N GLY A 192 21.83 -32.85 -10.45
CA GLY A 192 22.37 -32.40 -11.74
C GLY A 192 21.61 -32.88 -12.98
N GLY A 193 20.44 -33.51 -12.82
CA GLY A 193 19.60 -33.95 -13.92
C GLY A 193 18.94 -32.81 -14.70
N LEU A 194 18.65 -33.02 -15.98
CA LEU A 194 17.97 -32.04 -16.84
C LEU A 194 16.64 -32.58 -17.38
N LEU A 195 15.53 -31.94 -17.03
CA LEU A 195 14.23 -32.15 -17.64
C LEU A 195 13.90 -31.00 -18.59
N THR A 196 13.53 -31.28 -19.85
CA THR A 196 13.08 -30.25 -20.81
C THR A 196 11.67 -30.56 -21.31
N THR A 197 10.71 -29.65 -21.15
CA THR A 197 9.32 -29.82 -21.61
C THR A 197 8.85 -28.63 -22.43
N ASP A 198 7.82 -28.82 -23.27
CA ASP A 198 7.17 -27.70 -23.97
C ASP A 198 6.32 -26.85 -23.01
N GLY A 199 5.62 -27.52 -22.09
CA GLY A 199 4.81 -26.96 -21.02
C GLY A 199 4.69 -27.98 -19.89
N GLY A 200 3.93 -27.67 -18.84
CA GLY A 200 3.66 -28.60 -17.75
C GLY A 200 2.29 -28.37 -17.13
N SER A 201 1.57 -29.46 -16.87
CA SER A 201 0.33 -29.45 -16.10
C SER A 201 0.43 -30.42 -14.94
N ILE A 202 0.41 -29.92 -13.71
CA ILE A 202 0.63 -30.66 -12.47
C ILE A 202 -0.69 -30.72 -11.71
N GLY A 203 -1.41 -31.82 -11.89
CA GLY A 203 -2.76 -32.03 -11.36
C GLY A 203 -3.82 -31.40 -12.26
N VAL A 204 -4.42 -32.21 -13.13
CA VAL A 204 -5.39 -31.74 -14.14
C VAL A 204 -6.82 -32.16 -13.82
N ALA A 205 -7.79 -31.54 -14.51
CA ALA A 205 -9.19 -31.93 -14.45
C ALA A 205 -9.43 -33.36 -14.98
N PRO A 206 -10.54 -34.01 -14.56
CA PRO A 206 -11.01 -35.25 -15.17
C PRO A 206 -11.20 -35.10 -16.68
N GLY A 207 -10.64 -36.06 -17.42
CA GLY A 207 -10.76 -36.15 -18.87
C GLY A 207 -11.57 -37.38 -19.30
N GLY A 208 -11.93 -37.44 -20.57
CA GLY A 208 -12.65 -38.57 -21.16
C GLY A 208 -14.16 -38.49 -21.03
N SER A 209 -14.83 -39.56 -21.45
CA SER A 209 -16.28 -39.59 -21.67
C SER A 209 -17.09 -40.05 -20.47
N SER A 210 -16.46 -40.54 -19.40
CA SER A 210 -17.16 -41.14 -18.25
C SER A 210 -16.61 -40.78 -16.85
N PRO A 211 -16.09 -39.56 -16.59
CA PRO A 211 -15.73 -39.18 -15.22
C PRO A 211 -16.99 -38.99 -14.33
N LEU A 212 -16.85 -39.25 -13.02
CA LEU A 212 -17.89 -38.97 -12.01
C LEU A 212 -17.80 -37.55 -11.44
N GLY A 213 -16.73 -36.82 -11.73
CA GLY A 213 -16.42 -35.51 -11.13
C GLY A 213 -15.88 -35.59 -9.70
N SER A 214 -15.75 -36.79 -9.14
CA SER A 214 -15.19 -37.04 -7.79
C SER A 214 -13.74 -37.52 -7.82
N GLU A 215 -13.17 -37.70 -9.02
CA GLU A 215 -11.76 -38.05 -9.21
C GLU A 215 -10.86 -37.00 -8.57
N ARG A 216 -9.74 -37.44 -7.99
CA ARG A 216 -8.78 -36.58 -7.31
C ARG A 216 -7.38 -36.78 -7.85
N SER A 217 -6.67 -35.67 -8.06
CA SER A 217 -5.27 -35.70 -8.51
C SER A 217 -4.35 -35.16 -7.43
N PHE A 218 -3.33 -35.94 -7.08
CA PHE A 218 -2.21 -35.50 -6.24
C PHE A 218 -0.94 -35.58 -7.09
N ALA A 219 -0.42 -34.42 -7.47
CA ALA A 219 0.72 -34.32 -8.36
C ALA A 219 1.85 -33.53 -7.71
N SER A 220 3.08 -34.03 -7.84
CA SER A 220 4.27 -33.40 -7.23
C SER A 220 5.45 -33.38 -8.19
N VAL A 221 6.14 -32.26 -8.26
CA VAL A 221 7.41 -32.13 -8.98
C VAL A 221 8.48 -31.61 -8.01
N VAL A 222 9.64 -32.26 -8.00
CA VAL A 222 10.80 -31.86 -7.20
C VAL A 222 11.98 -31.58 -8.12
N VAL A 223 12.60 -30.42 -7.99
CA VAL A 223 13.86 -30.05 -8.64
C VAL A 223 14.88 -29.74 -7.56
N ASP A 224 15.77 -30.68 -7.29
CA ASP A 224 16.65 -30.61 -6.11
C ASP A 224 18.12 -30.86 -6.45
N GLY A 225 18.99 -30.05 -5.84
CA GLY A 225 20.44 -30.14 -5.99
C GLY A 225 21.02 -29.22 -7.06
N VAL A 226 22.26 -28.79 -6.84
CA VAL A 226 23.01 -27.93 -7.77
C VAL A 226 23.07 -28.56 -9.15
N GLY A 227 22.71 -27.77 -10.17
CA GLY A 227 22.72 -28.19 -11.57
C GLY A 227 21.48 -28.96 -12.00
N SER A 228 20.56 -29.32 -11.08
CA SER A 228 19.26 -29.90 -11.44
C SER A 228 18.39 -28.82 -12.08
N ILE A 229 17.91 -29.07 -13.30
CA ILE A 229 17.17 -28.07 -14.08
C ILE A 229 15.89 -28.68 -14.66
N TRP A 230 14.76 -28.04 -14.42
CA TRP A 230 13.57 -28.20 -15.25
C TRP A 230 13.40 -26.99 -16.18
N ARG A 231 13.60 -27.20 -17.47
CA ARG A 231 13.48 -26.20 -18.53
C ARG A 231 12.15 -26.35 -19.27
N VAL A 232 11.40 -25.26 -19.41
CA VAL A 232 10.14 -25.20 -20.15
C VAL A 232 10.30 -24.26 -21.34
N THR A 233 10.23 -24.77 -22.57
CA THR A 233 10.65 -24.03 -23.79
C THR A 233 9.49 -23.48 -24.63
N GLY A 234 8.24 -23.74 -24.25
CA GLY A 234 7.10 -23.57 -25.12
C GLY A 234 7.00 -24.69 -26.18
N PRO A 235 5.89 -24.75 -26.94
CA PRO A 235 5.63 -25.82 -27.91
C PRO A 235 6.70 -25.91 -28.99
N THR A 236 7.27 -27.12 -29.15
CA THR A 236 8.14 -27.47 -30.26
C THR A 236 7.36 -27.43 -31.58
N LEU A 237 6.07 -27.78 -31.56
CA LEU A 237 5.21 -27.92 -32.74
C LEU A 237 4.20 -26.77 -32.92
N GLY A 238 4.54 -25.56 -32.46
CA GLY A 238 3.66 -24.40 -32.62
C GLY A 238 4.29 -23.11 -32.11
N ASN A 239 3.50 -22.04 -32.09
CA ASN A 239 3.89 -20.72 -31.58
C ASN A 239 3.21 -20.41 -30.25
N GLY A 240 3.16 -21.38 -29.33
CA GLY A 240 2.50 -21.21 -28.04
C GLY A 240 3.45 -20.75 -26.92
N SER A 241 2.87 -20.56 -25.76
CA SER A 241 3.52 -20.15 -24.50
C SER A 241 4.33 -21.26 -23.85
N ALA A 242 5.43 -20.91 -23.18
CA ALA A 242 6.03 -21.73 -22.14
C ALA A 242 5.24 -21.56 -20.84
N PHE A 243 4.55 -22.60 -20.37
CA PHE A 243 3.75 -22.50 -19.14
C PHE A 243 3.86 -23.72 -18.23
N ILE A 244 3.68 -23.47 -16.92
CA ILE A 244 3.42 -24.50 -15.91
C ILE A 244 2.12 -24.15 -15.19
N ASN A 245 1.17 -25.08 -15.10
CA ASN A 245 -0.03 -24.93 -14.29
C ASN A 245 -0.04 -25.96 -13.15
N LEU A 246 -0.29 -25.51 -11.93
CA LEU A 246 -0.49 -26.37 -10.77
C LEU A 246 -1.97 -26.36 -10.41
N ALA A 247 -2.51 -27.57 -10.23
CA ALA A 247 -3.89 -27.86 -9.87
C ALA A 247 -4.91 -27.09 -10.72
N GLU A 248 -5.24 -27.63 -11.88
CA GLU A 248 -6.18 -27.04 -12.85
C GLU A 248 -7.67 -27.36 -12.56
N HIS A 249 -7.99 -27.88 -11.37
CA HIS A 249 -9.34 -28.32 -11.01
C HIS A 249 -9.57 -28.36 -9.49
N ALA A 250 -10.81 -28.18 -9.04
CA ALA A 250 -11.21 -28.15 -7.63
C ALA A 250 -10.79 -29.39 -6.81
N ASN A 251 -10.66 -30.55 -7.46
CA ASN A 251 -10.22 -31.80 -6.82
C ASN A 251 -8.73 -32.14 -7.08
N ALA A 252 -7.94 -31.18 -7.57
CA ALA A 252 -6.53 -31.35 -7.82
C ALA A 252 -5.68 -30.63 -6.76
N TRP A 253 -4.61 -31.28 -6.32
CA TRP A 253 -3.54 -30.69 -5.54
C TRP A 253 -2.21 -30.89 -6.27
N GLY A 254 -1.60 -29.79 -6.68
CA GLY A 254 -0.30 -29.76 -7.37
C GLY A 254 0.77 -29.13 -6.50
N THR A 255 1.95 -29.73 -6.45
CA THR A 255 3.11 -29.22 -5.70
C THR A 255 4.36 -29.10 -6.59
N LEU A 256 5.14 -28.04 -6.38
CA LEU A 256 6.44 -27.82 -7.03
C LEU A 256 7.47 -27.36 -6.00
N ASP A 257 8.46 -28.21 -5.73
CA ASP A 257 9.60 -27.90 -4.86
C ASP A 257 10.87 -27.65 -5.70
N VAL A 258 11.55 -26.53 -5.45
CA VAL A 258 12.82 -26.15 -6.08
C VAL A 258 13.85 -25.89 -4.98
N THR A 259 14.72 -26.86 -4.70
CA THR A 259 15.58 -26.87 -3.50
C THR A 259 17.04 -27.18 -3.80
N GLY A 260 17.93 -26.92 -2.83
CA GLY A 260 19.31 -27.38 -2.87
C GLY A 260 20.16 -26.84 -4.04
N GLY A 261 19.80 -25.70 -4.63
CA GLY A 261 20.45 -25.16 -5.84
C GLY A 261 19.81 -25.56 -7.16
N GLY A 262 18.66 -26.24 -7.13
CA GLY A 262 17.87 -26.62 -8.30
C GLY A 262 17.21 -25.42 -8.99
N GLN A 263 16.89 -25.55 -10.27
CA GLN A 263 16.31 -24.45 -11.05
C GLN A 263 15.13 -24.85 -11.91
N VAL A 264 14.13 -23.98 -11.97
CA VAL A 264 13.09 -24.00 -13.01
C VAL A 264 13.32 -22.85 -13.96
N GLN A 265 13.41 -23.13 -15.26
CA GLN A 265 13.68 -22.13 -16.29
C GLN A 265 12.50 -22.05 -17.25
N ILE A 266 11.77 -20.94 -17.24
CA ILE A 266 10.69 -20.65 -18.20
C ILE A 266 11.32 -19.91 -19.39
N GLN A 267 11.65 -20.67 -20.43
CA GLN A 267 12.28 -20.18 -21.66
C GLN A 267 11.23 -19.94 -22.74
N GLY A 268 10.49 -18.85 -22.53
CA GLY A 268 9.44 -18.42 -23.41
C GLY A 268 9.93 -17.76 -24.68
N ARG A 269 9.07 -17.76 -25.72
CA ARG A 269 9.28 -16.95 -26.92
C ARG A 269 8.87 -15.50 -26.64
N ALA A 270 9.55 -14.57 -27.30
CA ALA A 270 9.16 -13.17 -27.28
C ALA A 270 7.81 -12.95 -27.99
N GLY A 271 7.05 -11.94 -27.54
CA GLY A 271 5.76 -11.55 -28.06
C GLY A 271 4.57 -12.38 -27.59
N ILE A 272 4.77 -13.30 -26.63
CA ILE A 272 3.70 -14.17 -26.10
C ILE A 272 3.88 -14.27 -24.58
N TYR A 273 2.78 -14.42 -23.84
CA TYR A 273 2.84 -14.67 -22.40
C TYR A 273 3.53 -16.00 -22.07
N ASN A 274 4.38 -16.00 -21.05
CA ASN A 274 5.03 -17.20 -20.53
C ASN A 274 4.90 -17.20 -19.01
N GLY A 275 4.53 -18.32 -18.39
CA GLY A 275 4.02 -18.20 -17.03
C GLY A 275 3.95 -19.44 -16.16
N ILE A 276 3.76 -19.19 -14.86
CA ILE A 276 3.40 -20.21 -13.90
C ILE A 276 2.09 -19.80 -13.21
N ASN A 277 1.13 -20.72 -13.14
CA ASN A 277 -0.06 -20.61 -12.32
C ASN A 277 0.05 -21.57 -11.13
N VAL A 278 0.16 -21.03 -9.92
CA VAL A 278 0.17 -21.78 -8.65
C VAL A 278 -1.26 -21.81 -8.12
N GLY A 279 -2.01 -22.86 -8.48
CA GLY A 279 -3.43 -23.00 -8.19
C GLY A 279 -4.32 -22.30 -9.20
N SER A 280 -5.16 -23.05 -9.91
CA SER A 280 -6.12 -22.52 -10.89
C SER A 280 -7.45 -23.26 -10.91
N THR A 281 -8.53 -22.59 -11.34
CA THR A 281 -9.84 -23.22 -11.59
C THR A 281 -10.37 -24.02 -10.38
N GLY A 282 -10.28 -23.43 -9.18
CA GLY A 282 -10.69 -24.02 -7.91
C GLY A 282 -9.68 -24.96 -7.23
N GLY A 283 -8.58 -25.34 -7.90
CA GLY A 283 -7.59 -26.26 -7.35
C GLY A 283 -6.69 -25.67 -6.26
N ARG A 284 -5.86 -26.52 -5.65
CA ARG A 284 -4.82 -26.09 -4.69
C ARG A 284 -3.42 -26.28 -5.27
N GLY A 285 -2.68 -25.20 -5.45
CA GLY A 285 -1.28 -25.24 -5.84
C GLY A 285 -0.36 -24.78 -4.73
N ASP A 286 0.70 -25.54 -4.44
CA ASP A 286 1.75 -25.12 -3.50
C ASP A 286 3.10 -25.13 -4.23
N MET A 287 3.87 -24.05 -4.11
CA MET A 287 5.20 -23.91 -4.71
C MET A 287 6.21 -23.41 -3.68
N ARG A 288 7.36 -24.06 -3.59
CA ARG A 288 8.45 -23.68 -2.69
C ARG A 288 9.76 -23.56 -3.44
N VAL A 289 10.46 -22.45 -3.24
CA VAL A 289 11.83 -22.23 -3.73
C VAL A 289 12.70 -21.95 -2.53
N ALA A 290 13.60 -22.88 -2.19
CA ALA A 290 14.34 -22.81 -0.94
C ALA A 290 15.81 -23.21 -1.06
N GLY A 291 16.69 -22.43 -0.42
CA GLY A 291 18.14 -22.68 -0.40
C GLY A 291 18.91 -21.82 -1.39
N ALA A 292 20.17 -21.52 -1.05
CA ALA A 292 21.06 -20.73 -1.89
C ALA A 292 21.23 -21.37 -3.28
N GLY A 293 21.06 -20.55 -4.32
CA GLY A 293 21.15 -20.99 -5.72
C GLY A 293 19.85 -21.60 -6.27
N SER A 294 18.85 -21.89 -5.43
CA SER A 294 17.55 -22.34 -5.91
C SER A 294 16.79 -21.19 -6.55
N ALA A 295 16.33 -21.40 -7.78
CA ALA A 295 15.75 -20.30 -8.56
C ALA A 295 14.65 -20.72 -9.53
N VAL A 296 13.70 -19.81 -9.75
CA VAL A 296 12.79 -19.85 -10.90
C VAL A 296 13.09 -18.64 -11.77
N VAL A 297 13.56 -18.89 -12.99
CA VAL A 297 14.06 -17.84 -13.88
C VAL A 297 13.23 -17.81 -15.14
N TYR A 298 12.76 -16.62 -15.50
CA TYR A 298 12.07 -16.37 -16.75
C TYR A 298 13.02 -15.75 -17.75
N SER A 299 13.00 -16.25 -18.98
CA SER A 299 13.66 -15.62 -20.12
C SER A 299 12.65 -15.41 -21.24
N GLY A 300 12.78 -14.28 -21.94
CA GLY A 300 11.78 -13.79 -22.89
C GLY A 300 11.10 -12.53 -22.37
N ASP A 301 10.11 -12.04 -23.10
CA ASP A 301 9.22 -10.98 -22.61
C ASP A 301 7.94 -11.60 -22.01
N ALA A 302 7.12 -10.75 -21.40
CA ALA A 302 5.80 -11.10 -20.88
C ALA A 302 5.75 -12.30 -19.91
N GLY A 303 6.80 -12.50 -19.12
CA GLY A 303 6.86 -13.47 -18.02
C GLY A 303 5.89 -13.15 -16.89
N TYR A 304 4.97 -14.07 -16.56
CA TYR A 304 3.99 -13.88 -15.48
C TYR A 304 4.01 -14.99 -14.43
N LEU A 305 3.61 -14.62 -13.20
CA LEU A 305 3.42 -15.55 -12.09
C LEU A 305 2.11 -15.23 -11.38
N GLN A 306 1.24 -16.23 -11.24
CA GLN A 306 -0.05 -16.06 -10.60
C GLN A 306 -0.20 -17.09 -9.49
N VAL A 307 -0.60 -16.64 -8.30
CA VAL A 307 -0.77 -17.48 -7.11
C VAL A 307 -2.21 -17.35 -6.65
N GLY A 308 -2.99 -18.43 -6.78
CA GLY A 308 -4.41 -18.46 -6.47
C GLY A 308 -5.27 -17.69 -7.47
N ARG A 309 -5.64 -18.34 -8.59
CA ARG A 309 -6.45 -17.74 -9.66
C ARG A 309 -7.76 -18.48 -9.93
N ASN A 310 -8.82 -17.78 -10.36
CA ASN A 310 -10.09 -18.38 -10.77
C ASN A 310 -10.70 -19.26 -9.67
N ASN A 311 -10.96 -18.67 -8.50
CA ASN A 311 -11.44 -19.36 -7.27
C ASN A 311 -10.49 -20.42 -6.68
N ALA A 312 -9.26 -20.55 -7.18
CA ALA A 312 -8.27 -21.48 -6.64
C ALA A 312 -7.57 -20.96 -5.37
N THR A 313 -6.90 -21.86 -4.66
CA THR A 313 -5.96 -21.52 -3.57
C THR A 313 -4.53 -21.74 -4.05
N GLY A 314 -3.66 -20.76 -3.85
CA GLY A 314 -2.25 -20.84 -4.19
C GLY A 314 -1.34 -20.40 -3.04
N LEU A 315 -0.23 -21.12 -2.84
CA LEU A 315 0.82 -20.74 -1.91
C LEU A 315 2.18 -20.74 -2.63
N LEU A 316 2.92 -19.64 -2.51
CA LEU A 316 4.31 -19.53 -2.95
C LEU A 316 5.22 -19.15 -1.78
N GLN A 317 6.26 -19.95 -1.53
CA GLN A 317 7.26 -19.70 -0.50
C GLN A 317 8.65 -19.54 -1.09
N LEU A 318 9.30 -18.42 -0.81
CA LEU A 318 10.71 -18.14 -1.11
C LEU A 318 11.46 -18.10 0.21
N GLN A 319 12.33 -19.07 0.46
CA GLN A 319 12.97 -19.28 1.76
C GLN A 319 14.48 -19.53 1.62
N ASP A 320 15.25 -19.24 2.67
CA ASP A 320 16.65 -19.63 2.79
C ASP A 320 17.55 -19.29 1.58
N GLY A 321 17.30 -18.15 0.91
CA GLY A 321 18.06 -17.73 -0.26
C GLY A 321 17.42 -18.08 -1.61
N GLY A 322 16.20 -18.61 -1.63
CA GLY A 322 15.45 -18.94 -2.84
C GLY A 322 15.00 -17.71 -3.64
N GLN A 323 15.04 -17.79 -4.97
CA GLN A 323 14.82 -16.62 -5.83
C GLN A 323 13.83 -16.86 -6.98
N VAL A 324 13.11 -15.80 -7.36
CA VAL A 324 12.30 -15.75 -8.59
C VAL A 324 12.57 -14.45 -9.34
N SER A 325 12.84 -14.51 -10.65
CA SER A 325 13.25 -13.33 -11.45
C SER A 325 12.80 -13.37 -12.92
N GLY A 326 12.89 -12.22 -13.62
CA GLY A 326 12.55 -12.11 -15.06
C GLY A 326 11.06 -11.92 -15.36
N LEU A 327 10.27 -11.58 -14.34
CA LEU A 327 8.82 -11.39 -14.43
C LEU A 327 8.48 -9.94 -14.78
N PHE A 328 7.44 -9.71 -15.60
CA PHE A 328 6.82 -8.39 -15.72
C PHE A 328 5.53 -8.28 -14.90
N TYR A 329 4.83 -9.41 -14.66
CA TYR A 329 3.53 -9.41 -13.98
C TYR A 329 3.42 -10.49 -12.92
N VAL A 330 3.13 -10.08 -11.69
CA VAL A 330 2.82 -10.99 -10.59
C VAL A 330 1.45 -10.66 -10.02
N ALA A 331 0.62 -11.69 -9.80
CA ALA A 331 -0.67 -11.54 -9.13
C ALA A 331 -0.85 -12.56 -8.01
N ILE A 332 -1.20 -12.09 -6.82
CA ILE A 332 -1.46 -12.91 -5.64
C ILE A 332 -2.94 -12.77 -5.28
N GLY A 333 -3.73 -13.83 -5.43
CA GLY A 333 -5.17 -13.83 -5.19
C GLY A 333 -5.95 -13.06 -6.25
N ARG A 334 -6.30 -13.72 -7.35
CA ARG A 334 -6.91 -13.09 -8.52
C ARG A 334 -8.19 -13.80 -8.98
N ASP A 335 -9.16 -13.05 -9.49
CA ASP A 335 -10.38 -13.58 -10.13
C ASP A 335 -11.13 -14.57 -9.21
N GLY A 336 -11.42 -14.16 -7.98
CA GLY A 336 -12.04 -14.93 -6.91
C GLY A 336 -11.10 -15.85 -6.14
N GLY A 337 -9.84 -15.98 -6.58
CA GLY A 337 -8.84 -16.84 -5.96
C GLY A 337 -8.27 -16.30 -4.65
N HIS A 338 -7.72 -17.21 -3.85
CA HIS A 338 -6.98 -16.96 -2.61
C HIS A 338 -5.50 -17.24 -2.84
N GLY A 339 -4.65 -16.22 -2.76
CA GLY A 339 -3.21 -16.36 -2.98
C GLY A 339 -2.41 -15.93 -1.76
N GLU A 340 -1.35 -16.67 -1.46
CA GLU A 340 -0.36 -16.31 -0.45
C GLU A 340 1.07 -16.37 -1.01
N LEU A 341 1.85 -15.32 -0.76
CA LEU A 341 3.28 -15.26 -1.05
C LEU A 341 4.04 -14.97 0.25
N GLN A 342 5.02 -15.80 0.55
CA GLN A 342 5.98 -15.59 1.64
C GLN A 342 7.39 -15.43 1.07
N VAL A 343 8.06 -14.33 1.39
CA VAL A 343 9.49 -14.10 1.09
C VAL A 343 10.21 -13.94 2.41
N ASP A 344 10.91 -14.99 2.83
CA ASP A 344 11.42 -15.11 4.18
C ASP A 344 12.90 -15.52 4.21
N GLY A 345 13.67 -14.86 5.07
CA GLY A 345 15.11 -15.12 5.23
C GLY A 345 16.00 -14.27 4.32
N ALA A 346 17.22 -14.01 4.79
CA ALA A 346 18.21 -13.26 4.05
C ALA A 346 18.56 -13.94 2.72
N GLY A 347 18.62 -13.16 1.64
CA GLY A 347 18.90 -13.65 0.29
C GLY A 347 17.68 -14.18 -0.47
N SER A 348 16.55 -14.44 0.22
CA SER A 348 15.29 -14.79 -0.43
C SER A 348 14.72 -13.58 -1.17
N GLN A 349 14.40 -13.74 -2.46
CA GLN A 349 14.07 -12.60 -3.31
C GLN A 349 13.00 -12.91 -4.36
N LEU A 350 12.00 -12.04 -4.45
CA LEU A 350 11.16 -11.91 -5.65
C LEU A 350 11.59 -10.65 -6.42
N ARG A 351 12.03 -10.82 -7.66
CA ARG A 351 12.45 -9.73 -8.54
C ARG A 351 11.57 -9.67 -9.79
N ILE A 352 10.92 -8.54 -9.99
CA ILE A 352 10.02 -8.25 -11.12
C ILE A 352 10.69 -7.15 -11.94
N ASP A 353 11.47 -7.55 -12.94
CA ASP A 353 12.30 -6.70 -13.78
C ASP A 353 12.17 -7.00 -15.29
N GLY A 354 11.22 -7.86 -15.64
CA GLY A 354 10.84 -8.16 -17.01
C GLY A 354 9.95 -7.09 -17.63
N LEU A 355 9.76 -7.20 -18.95
CA LEU A 355 8.94 -6.29 -19.76
C LEU A 355 7.77 -7.05 -20.37
N GLY A 356 6.56 -6.51 -20.30
CA GLY A 356 5.42 -6.95 -21.09
C GLY A 356 5.46 -6.29 -22.46
N SER A 357 5.83 -7.02 -23.51
CA SER A 357 5.88 -6.43 -24.86
C SER A 357 4.49 -6.09 -25.40
N ALA A 358 4.41 -5.10 -26.30
CA ALA A 358 3.15 -4.79 -26.97
C ALA A 358 2.61 -5.97 -27.80
N ALA A 359 3.49 -6.81 -28.34
CA ALA A 359 3.09 -8.03 -29.07
C ALA A 359 2.37 -9.03 -28.14
N ALA A 360 2.85 -9.21 -26.92
CA ALA A 360 2.24 -10.14 -25.96
C ALA A 360 1.01 -9.54 -25.26
N ASN A 361 1.12 -8.29 -24.81
CA ASN A 361 0.17 -7.66 -23.87
C ASN A 361 -0.71 -6.58 -24.51
N GLY A 362 -0.59 -6.35 -25.83
CA GLY A 362 -1.28 -5.29 -26.55
C GLY A 362 -0.73 -3.89 -26.28
N VAL A 363 -0.10 -3.67 -25.13
CA VAL A 363 0.56 -2.43 -24.73
C VAL A 363 1.86 -2.75 -23.99
N LEU A 364 2.87 -1.92 -24.24
CA LEU A 364 4.15 -2.02 -23.55
C LEU A 364 3.96 -1.71 -22.06
N THR A 365 4.29 -2.68 -21.20
CA THR A 365 4.01 -2.61 -19.76
C THR A 365 5.23 -2.94 -18.92
N GLY A 366 5.52 -2.05 -17.96
CA GLY A 366 6.57 -2.25 -16.97
C GLY A 366 6.19 -3.29 -15.90
N PRO A 367 7.07 -3.50 -14.91
CA PRO A 367 6.82 -4.41 -13.80
C PRO A 367 5.57 -4.04 -12.99
N VAL A 368 4.72 -5.03 -12.73
CA VAL A 368 3.50 -4.86 -11.93
C VAL A 368 3.33 -6.01 -10.94
N LEU A 369 3.03 -5.67 -9.69
CA LEU A 369 2.58 -6.60 -8.65
C LEU A 369 1.15 -6.22 -8.21
N ASP A 370 0.21 -7.14 -8.42
CA ASP A 370 -1.15 -7.03 -7.89
C ASP A 370 -1.37 -8.00 -6.72
N VAL A 371 -1.92 -7.52 -5.61
CA VAL A 371 -2.30 -8.32 -4.46
C VAL A 371 -3.80 -8.16 -4.22
N GLY A 372 -4.53 -9.25 -4.40
CA GLY A 372 -5.98 -9.31 -4.22
C GLY A 372 -6.81 -8.85 -5.42
N ARG A 373 -6.29 -8.81 -6.65
CA ARG A 373 -7.05 -8.26 -7.80
C ARG A 373 -8.34 -9.06 -8.07
N ASN A 374 -9.49 -8.47 -7.74
CA ASN A 374 -10.78 -9.18 -7.75
C ASN A 374 -10.73 -10.52 -6.99
N GLY A 375 -9.99 -10.59 -5.89
CA GLY A 375 -9.76 -11.81 -5.10
C GLY A 375 -9.17 -11.48 -3.72
N THR A 376 -8.60 -12.47 -3.05
CA THR A 376 -7.94 -12.28 -1.73
C THR A 376 -6.46 -12.63 -1.83
N GLY A 377 -5.58 -11.64 -1.67
CA GLY A 377 -4.14 -11.81 -1.74
C GLY A 377 -3.45 -11.44 -0.43
N ARG A 378 -2.46 -12.23 -0.03
CA ARG A 378 -1.57 -11.92 1.10
C ARG A 378 -0.11 -12.06 0.69
N VAL A 379 0.69 -11.05 1.00
CA VAL A 379 2.15 -11.07 0.85
C VAL A 379 2.79 -10.81 2.21
N THR A 380 3.81 -11.60 2.56
CA THR A 380 4.63 -11.40 3.77
C THR A 380 6.09 -11.39 3.38
N VAL A 381 6.81 -10.35 3.80
CA VAL A 381 8.26 -10.17 3.61
C VAL A 381 8.90 -10.09 4.99
N SER A 382 9.71 -11.08 5.35
CA SER A 382 10.23 -11.22 6.71
C SER A 382 11.69 -11.68 6.78
N ASN A 383 12.31 -11.47 7.95
CA ASN A 383 13.64 -11.98 8.29
C ASN A 383 14.74 -11.68 7.24
N GLY A 384 14.73 -10.49 6.63
CA GLY A 384 15.70 -10.11 5.59
C GLY A 384 15.31 -10.48 4.15
N GLY A 385 14.11 -11.01 3.93
CA GLY A 385 13.55 -11.25 2.60
C GLY A 385 13.31 -9.94 1.82
N ARG A 386 13.29 -10.04 0.48
CA ARG A 386 13.21 -8.86 -0.39
C ARG A 386 12.26 -9.03 -1.58
N ILE A 387 11.48 -7.99 -1.88
CA ILE A 387 10.74 -7.86 -3.15
C ILE A 387 11.23 -6.62 -3.89
N ASP A 388 11.59 -6.78 -5.16
CA ASP A 388 12.04 -5.69 -6.03
C ASP A 388 11.20 -5.61 -7.30
N LEU A 389 10.64 -4.44 -7.57
CA LEU A 389 10.05 -4.08 -8.86
C LEU A 389 10.98 -3.05 -9.53
N VAL A 390 11.51 -3.36 -10.71
CA VAL A 390 12.58 -2.54 -11.32
C VAL A 390 12.26 -2.23 -12.78
N ALA A 391 11.88 -0.99 -13.08
CA ALA A 391 11.82 -0.50 -14.45
C ALA A 391 13.13 0.14 -14.88
N THR A 392 13.70 -0.38 -15.96
CA THR A 392 14.94 0.12 -16.59
C THR A 392 14.70 0.78 -17.95
N THR A 393 13.45 0.81 -18.43
CA THR A 393 13.07 1.35 -19.75
C THR A 393 11.90 2.31 -19.62
N ALA A 394 11.80 3.31 -20.52
CA ALA A 394 10.63 4.18 -20.58
C ALA A 394 9.41 3.40 -21.03
N GLN A 395 8.37 3.41 -20.20
CA GLN A 395 7.13 2.70 -20.47
C GLN A 395 5.92 3.59 -20.25
N PRO A 396 4.92 3.60 -21.15
CA PRO A 396 3.69 4.38 -20.97
C PRO A 396 2.94 4.02 -19.67
N SER A 397 3.10 2.78 -19.21
CA SER A 397 2.65 2.35 -17.89
C SER A 397 3.86 2.23 -16.96
N GLY A 398 3.87 3.06 -15.93
CA GLY A 398 4.90 3.02 -14.89
C GLY A 398 4.83 1.75 -14.06
N THR A 399 5.91 1.49 -13.32
CA THR A 399 6.00 0.38 -12.36
C THR A 399 4.94 0.55 -11.27
N ALA A 400 4.16 -0.50 -11.01
CA ALA A 400 3.04 -0.40 -10.07
C ALA A 400 2.95 -1.56 -9.08
N LEU A 401 2.64 -1.23 -7.83
CA LEU A 401 2.21 -2.20 -6.81
C LEU A 401 0.79 -1.83 -6.33
N ASN A 402 -0.17 -2.75 -6.44
CA ASN A 402 -1.55 -2.51 -6.02
C ASN A 402 -1.98 -3.54 -4.96
N LEU A 403 -2.53 -3.07 -3.83
CA LEU A 403 -3.19 -3.87 -2.81
C LEU A 403 -4.70 -3.58 -2.87
N GLY A 404 -5.54 -4.59 -3.09
CA GLY A 404 -6.99 -4.37 -3.17
C GLY A 404 -7.40 -3.59 -4.43
N ARG A 405 -7.15 -4.18 -5.60
CA ARG A 405 -7.53 -3.63 -6.92
C ARG A 405 -8.86 -4.22 -7.40
N GLU A 406 -9.79 -3.36 -7.84
CA GLU A 406 -11.20 -3.66 -8.21
C GLU A 406 -12.14 -3.82 -7.00
N ALA A 407 -13.45 -3.59 -7.15
CA ALA A 407 -14.36 -3.38 -6.01
C ALA A 407 -14.49 -4.56 -5.03
N ALA A 408 -14.38 -5.80 -5.51
CA ALA A 408 -14.51 -7.03 -4.71
C ALA A 408 -13.16 -7.58 -4.21
N SER A 409 -12.13 -6.73 -4.11
CA SER A 409 -10.77 -7.15 -3.77
C SER A 409 -10.39 -6.96 -2.30
N SER A 410 -9.50 -7.84 -1.83
CA SER A 410 -8.80 -7.71 -0.55
C SER A 410 -7.31 -8.03 -0.72
N GLY A 411 -6.43 -7.05 -0.51
CA GLY A 411 -4.98 -7.24 -0.60
C GLY A 411 -4.27 -6.86 0.70
N THR A 412 -3.37 -7.72 1.18
CA THR A 412 -2.54 -7.44 2.37
C THR A 412 -1.06 -7.60 2.05
N LEU A 413 -0.24 -6.63 2.46
CA LEU A 413 1.22 -6.70 2.44
C LEU A 413 1.77 -6.47 3.85
N ASN A 414 2.53 -7.43 4.36
CA ASN A 414 3.26 -7.33 5.62
C ASN A 414 4.77 -7.28 5.34
N ILE A 415 5.47 -6.29 5.91
CA ILE A 415 6.92 -6.16 5.85
C ILE A 415 7.41 -6.08 7.28
N SER A 416 8.14 -7.09 7.76
CA SER A 416 8.50 -7.20 9.17
C SER A 416 9.90 -7.76 9.39
N GLY A 417 10.67 -7.11 10.26
CA GLY A 417 12.03 -7.55 10.60
C GLY A 417 13.10 -6.72 9.90
N ALA A 418 14.23 -6.54 10.58
CA ALA A 418 15.36 -5.78 10.04
C ALA A 418 15.85 -6.40 8.72
N GLY A 419 16.11 -5.54 7.73
CA GLY A 419 16.55 -5.94 6.40
C GLY A 419 15.44 -6.44 5.47
N SER A 420 14.19 -6.57 5.95
CA SER A 420 13.06 -6.89 5.08
C SER A 420 12.64 -5.66 4.27
N VAL A 421 12.65 -5.78 2.95
CA VAL A 421 12.46 -4.64 2.05
C VAL A 421 11.50 -4.98 0.91
N VAL A 422 10.55 -4.08 0.65
CA VAL A 422 9.84 -3.99 -0.62
C VAL A 422 10.28 -2.72 -1.32
N SER A 423 10.91 -2.85 -2.49
CA SER A 423 11.43 -1.74 -3.27
C SER A 423 10.76 -1.67 -4.64
N ILE A 424 10.35 -0.47 -5.04
CA ILE A 424 9.77 -0.18 -6.34
C ILE A 424 10.59 0.94 -6.96
N SER A 425 11.27 0.68 -8.08
CA SER A 425 12.19 1.63 -8.68
C SER A 425 11.92 1.83 -10.17
N ALA A 426 12.16 3.06 -10.63
CA ALA A 426 12.22 3.40 -12.05
C ALA A 426 13.41 4.31 -12.32
N ALA A 427 14.29 3.90 -13.22
CA ALA A 427 15.43 4.71 -13.65
C ALA A 427 14.98 5.84 -14.59
N SER A 428 15.64 7.00 -14.53
CA SER A 428 15.57 7.97 -15.64
C SER A 428 16.23 7.35 -16.86
N VAL A 429 15.58 7.51 -18.01
CA VAL A 429 16.11 7.07 -19.30
C VAL A 429 16.35 8.22 -20.26
N LEU A 430 15.94 9.44 -19.88
CA LEU A 430 16.11 10.64 -20.68
C LEU A 430 16.67 11.79 -19.81
N PRO A 431 17.95 12.17 -19.96
CA PRO A 431 18.51 13.31 -19.27
C PRO A 431 17.67 14.58 -19.48
N GLY A 432 17.19 15.18 -18.40
CA GLY A 432 16.33 16.38 -18.45
C GLY A 432 14.82 16.11 -18.61
N GLY A 433 14.41 14.85 -18.75
CA GLY A 433 13.00 14.45 -18.82
C GLY A 433 12.35 14.70 -20.20
N GLY A 434 11.02 14.57 -20.27
CA GLY A 434 10.23 14.79 -21.49
C GLY A 434 9.20 13.68 -21.75
N ALA A 435 8.58 13.69 -22.93
CA ALA A 435 7.53 12.72 -23.27
C ALA A 435 8.04 11.27 -23.33
N GLY A 436 9.30 11.08 -23.72
CA GLY A 436 9.97 9.77 -23.77
C GLY A 436 10.59 9.32 -22.44
N GLU A 437 10.44 10.09 -21.36
CA GLU A 437 10.95 9.72 -20.03
C GLU A 437 10.07 8.64 -19.38
N ALA A 438 10.68 7.78 -18.56
CA ALA A 438 10.00 6.74 -17.81
C ALA A 438 8.97 7.31 -16.83
N PHE A 439 7.96 6.52 -16.48
CA PHE A 439 7.02 6.87 -15.40
C PHE A 439 7.57 6.42 -14.06
N ASN A 440 7.52 7.33 -13.08
CA ASN A 440 7.95 7.03 -11.72
C ASN A 440 7.04 5.98 -11.05
N PRO A 441 7.56 5.27 -10.03
CA PRO A 441 6.83 4.24 -9.31
C PRO A 441 5.53 4.73 -8.71
N ILE A 442 4.52 3.87 -8.72
CA ILE A 442 3.27 4.09 -8.00
C ILE A 442 2.89 2.89 -7.14
N MET A 443 2.53 3.15 -5.89
CA MET A 443 1.91 2.17 -5.02
C MET A 443 0.51 2.62 -4.63
N ARG A 444 -0.43 1.67 -4.59
CA ARG A 444 -1.83 1.92 -4.21
C ARG A 444 -2.28 0.90 -3.17
N VAL A 445 -2.84 1.37 -2.07
CA VAL A 445 -3.40 0.58 -0.98
C VAL A 445 -4.89 0.85 -0.93
N GLY A 446 -5.72 -0.13 -1.28
CA GLY A 446 -7.17 0.02 -1.36
C GLY A 446 -7.58 0.91 -2.53
N ARG A 447 -7.22 0.51 -3.76
CA ARG A 447 -7.47 1.32 -4.97
C ARG A 447 -8.96 1.49 -5.22
N ASP A 448 -9.65 0.37 -5.38
CA ASP A 448 -11.10 0.30 -5.58
C ASP A 448 -11.77 -0.64 -4.55
N GLY A 449 -11.01 -1.59 -3.97
CA GLY A 449 -11.46 -2.48 -2.90
C GLY A 449 -10.76 -2.21 -1.58
N SER A 450 -10.42 -3.25 -0.82
CA SER A 450 -9.77 -3.13 0.49
C SER A 450 -8.28 -3.48 0.43
N GLY A 451 -7.42 -2.59 0.90
CA GLY A 451 -5.97 -2.81 0.96
C GLY A 451 -5.39 -2.55 2.35
N PHE A 452 -4.44 -3.39 2.76
CA PHE A 452 -3.74 -3.29 4.04
C PHE A 452 -2.22 -3.35 3.84
N LEU A 453 -1.51 -2.34 4.31
CA LEU A 453 -0.05 -2.28 4.37
C LEU A 453 0.41 -2.25 5.82
N ASN A 454 1.16 -3.25 6.25
CA ASN A 454 1.73 -3.31 7.60
C ASN A 454 3.25 -3.35 7.51
N ILE A 455 3.91 -2.39 8.14
CA ILE A 455 5.37 -2.28 8.21
C ILE A 455 5.76 -2.25 9.69
N SER A 456 6.59 -3.20 10.11
CA SER A 456 6.96 -3.34 11.52
C SER A 456 8.38 -3.83 11.74
N ALA A 457 8.90 -3.66 12.96
CA ALA A 457 10.13 -4.28 13.44
C ALA A 457 11.35 -4.08 12.52
N GLY A 458 11.50 -2.90 11.90
CA GLY A 458 12.62 -2.57 11.00
C GLY A 458 12.38 -2.87 9.52
N GLY A 459 11.18 -3.34 9.14
CA GLY A 459 10.81 -3.54 7.73
C GLY A 459 10.67 -2.22 6.97
N GLN A 460 10.89 -2.22 5.65
CA GLN A 460 10.90 -0.99 4.85
C GLN A 460 10.13 -1.11 3.53
N LEU A 461 9.42 -0.04 3.19
CA LEU A 461 8.87 0.20 1.86
C LEU A 461 9.62 1.38 1.20
N ILE A 462 10.24 1.13 0.05
CA ILE A 462 11.02 2.13 -0.68
C ILE A 462 10.42 2.30 -2.08
N LEU A 463 10.07 3.54 -2.43
CA LEU A 463 9.70 3.92 -3.80
C LEU A 463 10.76 4.88 -4.32
N ASP A 464 11.47 4.49 -5.37
CA ASP A 464 12.58 5.26 -5.94
C ASP A 464 12.32 5.63 -7.41
N GLY A 465 11.86 6.86 -7.63
CA GLY A 465 11.53 7.35 -8.97
C GLY A 465 12.52 8.38 -9.48
N GLN A 466 13.49 7.91 -10.25
CA GLN A 466 14.54 8.75 -10.79
C GLN A 466 14.12 9.50 -12.06
N ALA A 467 12.96 9.20 -12.63
CA ALA A 467 12.49 9.89 -13.83
C ALA A 467 12.36 11.40 -13.58
N VAL A 468 12.82 12.21 -14.53
CA VAL A 468 12.82 13.67 -14.38
C VAL A 468 11.43 14.23 -14.67
N SER A 469 10.80 14.83 -13.66
CA SER A 469 9.52 15.50 -13.82
C SER A 469 9.67 16.91 -14.38
N THR A 470 8.82 17.26 -15.34
CA THR A 470 8.73 18.62 -15.92
C THR A 470 7.29 19.12 -15.91
N ALA A 471 7.09 20.43 -16.09
CA ALA A 471 5.76 21.04 -16.11
C ALA A 471 4.82 20.43 -17.17
N THR A 472 5.35 20.06 -18.35
CA THR A 472 4.57 19.43 -19.43
C THR A 472 4.47 17.92 -19.30
N ASN A 473 5.45 17.28 -18.66
CA ASN A 473 5.54 15.84 -18.50
C ASN A 473 5.80 15.51 -17.03
N SER A 474 4.75 15.58 -16.21
CA SER A 474 4.88 15.31 -14.77
C SER A 474 5.16 13.83 -14.52
N ARG A 475 6.07 13.55 -13.59
CA ARG A 475 6.50 12.21 -13.20
C ARG A 475 6.53 12.14 -11.68
N SER A 476 5.47 11.63 -11.07
CA SER A 476 5.38 11.52 -9.62
C SER A 476 5.72 10.12 -9.13
N THR A 477 6.60 10.05 -8.13
CA THR A 477 6.73 8.88 -7.26
C THR A 477 5.61 8.90 -6.24
N SER A 478 4.60 8.06 -6.39
CA SER A 478 3.33 8.20 -5.66
C SER A 478 3.00 7.01 -4.77
N LEU A 479 2.54 7.29 -3.54
CA LEU A 479 1.86 6.32 -2.68
C LEU A 479 0.44 6.81 -2.39
N TYR A 480 -0.57 6.02 -2.75
CA TYR A 480 -1.97 6.27 -2.43
C TYR A 480 -2.49 5.27 -1.42
N ILE A 481 -3.12 5.76 -0.35
CA ILE A 481 -3.77 4.97 0.68
C ILE A 481 -5.24 5.37 0.69
N GLY A 482 -6.09 4.51 0.13
CA GLY A 482 -7.50 4.79 -0.14
C GLY A 482 -7.67 5.67 -1.37
N GLY A 483 -7.92 5.03 -2.53
CA GLY A 483 -8.16 5.70 -3.81
C GLY A 483 -6.97 5.72 -4.78
N THR A 484 -7.07 6.54 -5.84
CA THR A 484 -6.08 6.52 -6.94
C THR A 484 -5.90 7.82 -7.71
N SER A 485 -6.88 8.73 -7.72
CA SER A 485 -6.81 9.98 -8.47
C SER A 485 -7.86 10.97 -7.98
N ASP A 486 -7.83 12.20 -8.48
CA ASP A 486 -8.81 13.24 -8.12
C ASP A 486 -10.22 12.97 -8.67
N THR A 487 -10.38 12.07 -9.64
CA THR A 487 -11.63 11.91 -10.40
C THR A 487 -12.23 10.52 -10.33
N GLN A 488 -11.45 9.51 -9.97
CA GLN A 488 -11.93 8.14 -9.90
C GLN A 488 -12.39 7.81 -8.47
N PRO A 489 -13.56 7.18 -8.30
CA PRO A 489 -13.97 6.64 -7.02
C PRO A 489 -12.89 5.72 -6.44
N GLY A 490 -12.59 5.90 -5.16
CA GLY A 490 -11.58 5.11 -4.47
C GLY A 490 -12.14 4.02 -3.55
N GLY A 491 -11.26 3.11 -3.14
CA GLY A 491 -11.52 2.07 -2.15
C GLY A 491 -11.12 2.46 -0.72
N ARG A 492 -10.95 1.43 0.11
CA ARG A 492 -10.51 1.55 1.51
C ARG A 492 -9.06 1.11 1.65
N GLY A 493 -8.18 2.05 1.96
CA GLY A 493 -6.77 1.78 2.25
C GLY A 493 -6.43 2.00 3.72
N VAL A 494 -5.69 1.06 4.32
CA VAL A 494 -5.13 1.21 5.67
C VAL A 494 -3.64 0.88 5.62
N ALA A 495 -2.82 1.77 6.15
CA ALA A 495 -1.38 1.57 6.30
C ALA A 495 -0.95 1.81 7.76
N VAL A 496 -0.12 0.92 8.29
CA VAL A 496 0.49 1.03 9.62
C VAL A 496 2.00 0.87 9.48
N VAL A 497 2.76 1.80 10.05
CA VAL A 497 4.21 1.79 10.13
C VAL A 497 4.59 1.93 11.61
N THR A 498 5.18 0.92 12.22
CA THR A 498 5.48 0.92 13.67
C THR A 498 6.84 0.31 13.97
N GLY A 499 7.55 0.87 14.94
CA GLY A 499 8.80 0.33 15.46
C GLY A 499 10.03 0.98 14.86
N ALA A 500 11.11 1.00 15.64
CA ALA A 500 12.39 1.55 15.21
C ALA A 500 12.89 0.89 13.92
N GLY A 501 13.36 1.72 12.99
CA GLY A 501 13.85 1.29 11.67
C GLY A 501 12.75 1.00 10.64
N SER A 502 11.47 0.96 11.04
CA SER A 502 10.36 0.82 10.10
C SER A 502 10.12 2.09 9.33
N GLU A 503 10.05 1.97 8.00
CA GLU A 503 10.12 3.14 7.12
C GLU A 503 9.20 3.02 5.89
N ILE A 504 8.54 4.13 5.55
CA ILE A 504 8.09 4.41 4.18
C ILE A 504 8.94 5.54 3.62
N ARG A 505 9.66 5.29 2.53
CA ARG A 505 10.54 6.27 1.90
C ARG A 505 10.25 6.43 0.42
N LEU A 506 9.85 7.64 0.02
CA LEU A 506 9.68 8.00 -1.39
C LEU A 506 10.83 8.94 -1.82
N ILE A 507 11.61 8.49 -2.80
CA ILE A 507 12.80 9.16 -3.33
C ILE A 507 12.53 9.61 -4.78
N GLY A 508 13.24 10.65 -5.19
CA GLY A 508 13.27 11.14 -6.56
C GLY A 508 12.40 12.37 -6.77
N THR A 509 11.86 12.54 -7.98
CA THR A 509 11.07 13.74 -8.32
C THR A 509 9.60 13.59 -7.95
N ASP A 510 8.98 14.72 -7.59
CA ASP A 510 7.55 14.84 -7.27
C ASP A 510 7.00 13.76 -6.32
N SER A 511 7.78 13.36 -5.30
CA SER A 511 7.36 12.33 -4.36
C SER A 511 6.17 12.78 -3.53
N TYR A 512 5.12 11.95 -3.53
CA TYR A 512 3.81 12.35 -3.06
C TYR A 512 3.08 11.20 -2.35
N ILE A 513 2.51 11.50 -1.18
CA ILE A 513 1.64 10.58 -0.44
C ILE A 513 0.22 11.15 -0.39
N GLY A 514 -0.77 10.37 -0.84
CA GLY A 514 -2.19 10.70 -0.71
C GLY A 514 -2.89 9.73 0.23
N VAL A 515 -3.51 10.24 1.31
CA VAL A 515 -4.31 9.48 2.26
C VAL A 515 -5.78 9.90 2.11
N GLY A 516 -6.63 9.03 1.58
CA GLY A 516 -8.00 9.36 1.19
C GLY A 516 -8.01 10.28 -0.03
N HIS A 517 -7.50 9.77 -1.15
CA HIS A 517 -7.33 10.51 -2.40
C HIS A 517 -8.37 10.10 -3.43
N GLY A 518 -9.37 10.97 -3.62
CA GLY A 518 -10.39 10.86 -4.65
C GLY A 518 -11.81 10.68 -4.09
N PRO A 519 -12.85 10.82 -4.93
CA PRO A 519 -14.24 10.69 -4.49
C PRO A 519 -14.49 9.34 -3.82
N GLN A 520 -15.30 9.32 -2.75
CA GLN A 520 -15.68 8.09 -2.02
C GLN A 520 -14.51 7.27 -1.44
N SER A 521 -13.28 7.78 -1.52
CA SER A 521 -12.11 7.08 -1.00
C SER A 521 -12.01 7.23 0.51
N PHE A 522 -11.54 6.18 1.19
CA PHE A 522 -11.19 6.21 2.60
C PHE A 522 -9.74 5.75 2.77
N GLY A 523 -8.90 6.62 3.30
CA GLY A 523 -7.51 6.32 3.62
C GLY A 523 -7.19 6.51 5.09
N GLN A 524 -6.43 5.59 5.65
CA GLN A 524 -5.85 5.73 6.99
C GLN A 524 -4.36 5.41 6.97
N LEU A 525 -3.54 6.31 7.53
CA LEU A 525 -2.12 6.09 7.78
C LEU A 525 -1.83 6.28 9.27
N THR A 526 -1.24 5.26 9.90
CA THR A 526 -0.72 5.32 11.28
C THR A 526 0.79 5.13 11.26
N VAL A 527 1.52 6.04 11.92
CA VAL A 527 2.98 6.00 12.07
C VAL A 527 3.30 6.06 13.56
N ALA A 528 3.95 5.03 14.11
CA ALA A 528 4.11 4.87 15.54
C ALA A 528 5.49 4.35 15.96
N ASP A 529 5.83 4.49 17.25
CA ASP A 529 6.94 3.79 17.91
C ASP A 529 8.32 3.96 17.24
N ASN A 530 8.71 5.21 16.98
CA ASN A 530 9.96 5.59 16.29
C ASN A 530 10.04 5.21 14.80
N ALA A 531 8.90 4.93 14.16
CA ALA A 531 8.84 4.78 12.71
C ALA A 531 9.06 6.12 11.97
N LEU A 532 9.44 6.03 10.69
CA LEU A 532 9.69 7.17 9.81
C LEU A 532 8.86 7.09 8.52
N VAL A 533 8.31 8.23 8.09
CA VAL A 533 7.76 8.40 6.73
C VAL A 533 8.38 9.62 6.08
N SER A 534 8.87 9.48 4.85
CA SER A 534 9.51 10.56 4.09
C SER A 534 9.07 10.66 2.62
N ALA A 535 8.91 11.90 2.15
CA ALA A 535 8.54 12.28 0.78
C ALA A 535 8.81 13.79 0.54
N ILE A 536 8.38 14.39 -0.58
CA ILE A 536 8.29 15.85 -0.74
C ILE A 536 7.01 16.37 -0.08
N GLY A 537 5.88 15.68 -0.25
CA GLY A 537 4.65 16.13 0.40
C GLY A 537 3.57 15.09 0.59
N MET A 538 2.61 15.43 1.43
CA MET A 538 1.48 14.58 1.80
C MET A 538 0.15 15.34 1.77
N ASN A 539 -0.90 14.70 1.26
CA ASN A 539 -2.28 15.15 1.42
C ASN A 539 -3.09 14.14 2.24
N VAL A 540 -3.93 14.64 3.15
CA VAL A 540 -4.86 13.87 3.97
C VAL A 540 -6.27 14.37 3.72
N GLY A 541 -7.10 13.59 3.04
CA GLY A 541 -8.44 13.99 2.61
C GLY A 541 -8.40 14.95 1.42
N ARG A 542 -8.46 14.41 0.20
CA ARG A 542 -8.36 15.18 -1.05
C ARG A 542 -9.46 14.78 -2.03
N SER A 543 -10.03 15.77 -2.72
CA SER A 543 -10.94 15.55 -3.87
C SER A 543 -12.18 14.73 -3.50
N GLY A 544 -12.86 15.12 -2.41
CA GLY A 544 -14.00 14.39 -1.85
C GLY A 544 -13.66 13.11 -1.10
N GLY A 545 -12.36 12.79 -0.93
CA GLY A 545 -11.90 11.66 -0.13
C GLY A 545 -11.81 11.97 1.36
N VAL A 546 -11.89 10.92 2.19
CA VAL A 546 -11.72 10.99 3.65
C VAL A 546 -10.37 10.41 4.03
N GLY A 547 -9.50 11.26 4.59
CA GLY A 547 -8.17 10.87 5.05
C GLY A 547 -8.01 10.97 6.56
N VAL A 548 -7.39 9.95 7.17
CA VAL A 548 -7.02 9.92 8.58
C VAL A 548 -5.53 9.69 8.73
N LEU A 549 -4.84 10.58 9.43
CA LEU A 549 -3.43 10.48 9.78
C LEU A 549 -3.26 10.42 11.30
N SER A 550 -2.52 9.44 11.79
CA SER A 550 -2.14 9.33 13.21
C SER A 550 -0.63 9.16 13.31
N VAL A 551 0.02 10.02 14.09
CA VAL A 551 1.46 9.99 14.37
C VAL A 551 1.64 9.94 15.88
N ASP A 552 2.27 8.89 16.38
CA ASP A 552 2.41 8.60 17.82
C ASP A 552 3.86 8.20 18.14
N HIS A 553 4.60 9.06 18.84
CA HIS A 553 6.02 8.86 19.11
C HIS A 553 6.84 8.53 17.83
N ALA A 554 6.59 9.23 16.73
CA ALA A 554 7.18 8.93 15.42
C ALA A 554 7.53 10.19 14.61
N SER A 555 8.16 10.02 13.44
CA SER A 555 8.63 11.14 12.61
C SER A 555 8.03 11.15 11.20
N LEU A 556 7.61 12.34 10.75
CA LEU A 556 7.35 12.64 9.34
C LEU A 556 8.38 13.65 8.83
N SER A 557 9.05 13.35 7.72
CA SER A 557 10.07 14.22 7.13
C SER A 557 9.76 14.52 5.68
N PHE A 558 9.38 15.76 5.40
CA PHE A 558 9.07 16.24 4.06
C PHE A 558 10.16 17.20 3.58
N SER A 559 10.79 16.89 2.45
CA SER A 559 11.86 17.73 1.92
C SER A 559 11.91 17.77 0.40
N GLY A 560 12.23 18.94 -0.15
CA GLY A 560 12.44 19.14 -1.59
C GLY A 560 11.29 19.90 -2.25
N GLN A 561 11.25 19.84 -3.58
CA GLN A 561 10.31 20.59 -4.40
C GLN A 561 9.86 19.77 -5.61
N GLN A 562 8.55 19.81 -5.87
CA GLN A 562 7.93 19.27 -7.07
C GLN A 562 8.25 20.15 -8.28
N THR A 563 8.62 19.56 -9.40
CA THR A 563 8.95 20.21 -10.68
C THR A 563 7.93 19.91 -11.78
N GLY A 564 6.91 19.11 -11.49
CA GLY A 564 5.79 18.81 -12.37
C GLY A 564 4.86 20.00 -12.64
N SER A 565 3.64 19.70 -13.09
CA SER A 565 2.63 20.69 -13.48
C SER A 565 2.18 21.60 -12.33
N THR A 566 2.33 21.13 -11.10
CA THR A 566 2.09 21.89 -9.87
C THR A 566 3.43 22.13 -9.18
N LEU A 567 3.95 23.35 -9.30
CA LEU A 567 5.15 23.75 -8.57
C LEU A 567 4.80 23.89 -7.08
N SER A 568 5.27 22.96 -6.25
CA SER A 568 5.05 22.98 -4.80
C SER A 568 6.31 22.51 -4.08
N GLY A 569 6.66 23.11 -2.96
CA GLY A 569 7.79 22.66 -2.15
C GLY A 569 7.43 21.52 -1.21
N ALA A 570 8.06 21.49 -0.04
CA ALA A 570 7.69 20.53 0.99
C ALA A 570 6.33 20.89 1.59
N PHE A 571 5.39 19.95 1.66
CA PHE A 571 4.04 20.27 2.17
C PHE A 571 3.35 19.15 2.93
N LEU A 572 2.47 19.56 3.83
CA LEU A 572 1.42 18.72 4.42
C LEU A 572 0.08 19.47 4.27
N SER A 573 -0.87 18.89 3.54
CA SER A 573 -2.23 19.45 3.42
C SER A 573 -3.27 18.51 3.99
N ILE A 574 -4.21 19.04 4.78
CA ILE A 574 -5.24 18.29 5.48
C ILE A 574 -6.60 18.90 5.09
N GLY A 575 -7.44 18.15 4.40
CA GLY A 575 -8.72 18.62 3.88
C GLY A 575 -8.54 19.64 2.76
N ARG A 576 -8.49 19.19 1.51
CA ARG A 576 -8.39 20.06 0.32
C ARG A 576 -9.26 19.56 -0.83
N SER A 577 -9.66 20.45 -1.74
CA SER A 577 -10.49 20.09 -2.91
C SER A 577 -11.76 19.35 -2.47
N ASP A 578 -12.51 19.91 -1.53
CA ASP A 578 -13.72 19.30 -0.94
C ASP A 578 -13.50 17.98 -0.19
N GLY A 579 -12.24 17.57 0.03
CA GLY A 579 -11.89 16.42 0.86
C GLY A 579 -11.96 16.73 2.36
N THR A 580 -12.14 15.69 3.17
CA THR A 580 -12.14 15.77 4.64
C THR A 580 -10.89 15.11 5.20
N GLY A 581 -10.04 15.88 5.87
CA GLY A 581 -8.80 15.40 6.47
C GLY A 581 -8.80 15.53 7.98
N VAL A 582 -8.36 14.49 8.66
CA VAL A 582 -8.12 14.50 10.12
C VAL A 582 -6.72 14.01 10.40
N ALA A 583 -5.94 14.80 11.14
CA ALA A 583 -4.60 14.44 11.58
C ALA A 583 -4.45 14.58 13.10
N THR A 584 -3.77 13.63 13.72
CA THR A 584 -3.41 13.64 15.14
C THR A 584 -1.91 13.33 15.28
N ILE A 585 -1.16 14.22 15.91
CA ILE A 585 0.30 14.12 16.10
C ILE A 585 0.58 14.23 17.60
N THR A 586 1.14 13.17 18.20
CA THR A 586 1.14 12.97 19.66
C THR A 586 2.43 12.35 20.21
N ASN A 587 2.60 12.40 21.54
CA ASN A 587 3.60 11.66 22.31
C ASN A 587 5.05 11.87 21.83
N GLY A 588 5.44 13.13 21.62
CA GLY A 588 6.78 13.51 21.20
C GLY A 588 7.04 13.32 19.71
N SER A 589 6.00 13.09 18.90
CA SER A 589 6.16 13.02 17.44
C SER A 589 6.69 14.31 16.82
N HIS A 590 7.39 14.18 15.69
CA HIS A 590 8.00 15.29 14.96
C HIS A 590 7.53 15.33 13.51
N VAL A 591 7.19 16.53 13.02
CA VAL A 591 6.97 16.78 11.58
C VAL A 591 7.91 17.87 11.11
N THR A 592 8.71 17.59 10.09
CA THR A 592 9.61 18.57 9.48
C THR A 592 9.23 18.79 8.02
N LEU A 593 9.12 20.05 7.60
CA LEU A 593 8.89 20.46 6.23
C LEU A 593 10.03 21.39 5.81
N VAL A 594 10.89 20.94 4.90
CA VAL A 594 12.08 21.71 4.47
C VAL A 594 12.12 21.87 2.96
N ASN A 595 12.11 23.11 2.48
CA ASN A 595 12.41 23.38 1.09
C ASN A 595 13.17 24.70 0.92
N ALA A 596 14.45 24.59 0.56
CA ALA A 596 15.28 25.73 0.21
C ALA A 596 15.01 26.29 -1.20
N GLY A 597 14.20 25.60 -2.01
CA GLY A 597 13.81 26.04 -3.35
C GLY A 597 12.73 27.12 -3.34
N SER A 598 12.39 27.63 -4.52
CA SER A 598 11.51 28.79 -4.71
C SER A 598 10.03 28.56 -4.38
N ALA A 599 9.61 27.30 -4.25
CA ALA A 599 8.21 26.97 -3.99
C ALA A 599 7.82 27.02 -2.49
N GLY A 600 8.77 27.34 -1.59
CA GLY A 600 8.52 27.45 -0.16
C GLY A 600 8.22 26.12 0.52
N ALA A 601 7.80 26.15 1.78
CA ALA A 601 7.33 24.97 2.52
C ALA A 601 6.02 25.32 3.23
N SER A 602 5.06 24.40 3.27
CA SER A 602 3.74 24.75 3.84
C SER A 602 2.96 23.66 4.56
N LEU A 603 2.24 24.09 5.59
CA LEU A 603 1.18 23.32 6.24
C LEU A 603 -0.17 23.98 5.93
N ASN A 604 -1.12 23.23 5.35
CA ASN A 604 -2.42 23.77 4.94
C ASN A 604 -3.57 22.93 5.51
N LEU A 605 -4.55 23.59 6.12
CA LEU A 605 -5.77 22.96 6.64
C LEU A 605 -6.96 23.67 6.00
N GLY A 606 -7.86 22.95 5.32
CA GLY A 606 -9.03 23.55 4.67
C GLY A 606 -8.69 24.35 3.40
N GLY A 607 -8.04 23.68 2.45
CA GLY A 607 -7.79 24.19 1.10
C GLY A 607 -6.38 24.73 0.80
N THR A 608 -6.06 24.85 -0.49
CA THR A 608 -4.79 25.32 -1.07
C THR A 608 -5.04 26.10 -2.36
N SER A 609 -4.05 26.84 -2.89
CA SER A 609 -4.19 27.60 -4.15
C SER A 609 -4.55 26.76 -5.37
N VAL A 610 -4.06 25.53 -5.42
CA VAL A 610 -4.30 24.59 -6.52
C VAL A 610 -5.39 23.58 -6.20
N GLY A 611 -6.02 23.70 -5.03
CA GLY A 611 -7.05 22.81 -4.54
C GLY A 611 -7.85 23.50 -3.43
N PRO A 612 -8.72 24.46 -3.81
CA PRO A 612 -9.52 25.22 -2.85
C PRO A 612 -10.55 24.34 -2.14
N GLY A 613 -11.13 24.85 -1.04
CA GLY A 613 -12.17 24.15 -0.27
C GLY A 613 -11.65 22.95 0.54
N GLY A 614 -12.58 22.21 1.16
CA GLY A 614 -12.31 21.06 2.03
C GLY A 614 -12.30 21.39 3.53
N ASP A 615 -12.31 20.35 4.35
CA ASP A 615 -12.36 20.43 5.82
C ASP A 615 -11.13 19.76 6.43
N GLY A 616 -10.28 20.55 7.07
CA GLY A 616 -9.04 20.08 7.69
C GLY A 616 -9.04 20.23 9.20
N THR A 617 -8.79 19.13 9.92
CA THR A 617 -8.58 19.16 11.38
C THR A 617 -7.22 18.59 11.76
N LEU A 618 -6.46 19.31 12.59
CA LEU A 618 -5.19 18.86 13.16
C LEU A 618 -5.18 19.02 14.68
N THR A 619 -4.78 17.96 15.39
CA THR A 619 -4.44 18.03 16.82
C THR A 619 -2.96 17.70 17.02
N LEU A 620 -2.22 18.60 17.65
CA LEU A 620 -0.82 18.44 18.05
C LEU A 620 -0.76 18.43 19.58
N SER A 621 -0.22 17.36 20.19
CA SER A 621 -0.16 17.26 21.66
C SER A 621 0.98 16.39 22.20
N GLY A 622 1.18 16.39 23.52
CA GLY A 622 2.13 15.49 24.19
C GLY A 622 3.58 15.78 23.83
N ALA A 623 3.98 17.05 23.89
CA ALA A 623 5.31 17.55 23.51
C ALA A 623 5.72 17.29 22.05
N SER A 624 4.77 17.02 21.15
CA SER A 624 5.04 16.94 19.71
C SER A 624 5.38 18.28 19.08
N SER A 625 6.10 18.26 17.96
CA SER A 625 6.52 19.47 17.25
C SER A 625 6.31 19.44 15.73
N ILE A 626 6.08 20.62 15.15
CA ILE A 626 6.06 20.86 13.70
C ILE A 626 7.07 21.98 13.39
N SER A 627 7.99 21.74 12.45
CA SER A 627 8.97 22.72 11.98
C SER A 627 8.83 22.93 10.47
N ILE A 628 8.63 24.18 10.04
CA ILE A 628 8.50 24.58 8.64
C ILE A 628 9.63 25.53 8.28
N GLN A 629 10.50 25.11 7.37
CA GLN A 629 11.70 25.83 6.98
C GLN A 629 11.77 25.99 5.45
N ALA A 630 11.91 27.23 5.00
CA ALA A 630 12.12 27.57 3.61
C ALA A 630 12.94 28.86 3.49
N ALA A 631 13.17 29.32 2.25
CA ALA A 631 13.74 30.64 2.04
C ALA A 631 12.90 31.73 2.75
N PRO A 632 13.51 32.85 3.20
CA PRO A 632 12.81 33.89 3.94
C PRO A 632 11.51 34.35 3.26
N GLY A 633 10.40 34.34 4.02
CA GLY A 633 9.08 34.69 3.53
C GLY A 633 8.33 33.60 2.75
N GLN A 634 8.94 32.43 2.52
CA GLN A 634 8.33 31.34 1.75
C GLN A 634 7.78 30.19 2.61
N SER A 635 8.08 30.16 3.91
CA SER A 635 7.40 29.25 4.85
C SER A 635 5.99 29.76 5.11
N ALA A 636 5.00 28.88 5.08
CA ALA A 636 3.62 29.27 5.36
C ALA A 636 2.84 28.20 6.12
N MET A 637 1.94 28.65 6.97
CA MET A 637 0.94 27.81 7.59
C MET A 637 -0.43 28.46 7.39
N THR A 638 -1.38 27.74 6.78
CA THR A 638 -2.73 28.26 6.52
C THR A 638 -3.77 27.37 7.19
N ILE A 639 -4.66 27.98 7.97
CA ILE A 639 -5.79 27.32 8.63
C ILE A 639 -7.07 27.99 8.13
N GLY A 640 -7.80 27.30 7.26
CA GLY A 640 -8.93 27.85 6.51
C GLY A 640 -8.42 28.78 5.41
N ARG A 641 -8.12 28.25 4.23
CA ARG A 641 -7.74 29.09 3.07
C ARG A 641 -8.96 29.54 2.28
N GLU A 642 -9.76 28.57 1.83
CA GLU A 642 -11.09 28.74 1.22
C GLU A 642 -12.13 27.78 1.80
N GLY A 643 -11.70 26.82 2.62
CA GLY A 643 -12.59 25.91 3.35
C GLY A 643 -12.48 26.11 4.86
N THR A 644 -12.77 25.04 5.59
CA THR A 644 -12.74 25.04 7.07
C THR A 644 -11.42 24.45 7.56
N GLY A 645 -10.70 25.19 8.39
CA GLY A 645 -9.50 24.72 9.06
C GLY A 645 -9.63 24.80 10.58
N LEU A 646 -9.27 23.72 11.27
CA LEU A 646 -9.22 23.68 12.72
C LEU A 646 -7.90 23.06 13.21
N MET A 647 -7.15 23.82 13.99
CA MET A 647 -5.93 23.33 14.63
C MET A 647 -5.96 23.51 16.14
N ARG A 648 -5.54 22.47 16.85
CA ARG A 648 -5.31 22.47 18.29
C ARG A 648 -3.85 22.16 18.59
N VAL A 649 -3.19 23.02 19.35
CA VAL A 649 -1.83 22.84 19.87
C VAL A 649 -1.92 22.79 21.40
N LYS A 650 -1.57 21.66 22.01
CA LYS A 650 -1.72 21.46 23.46
C LYS A 650 -0.61 20.57 24.06
N GLY A 651 -0.62 20.35 25.37
CA GLY A 651 0.33 19.47 26.08
C GLY A 651 1.81 19.78 25.83
N GLY A 652 2.22 21.05 25.90
CA GLY A 652 3.61 21.47 25.69
C GLY A 652 4.13 21.31 24.27
N SER A 653 3.24 21.22 23.27
CA SER A 653 3.62 21.08 21.86
C SER A 653 4.06 22.40 21.23
N SER A 654 4.81 22.30 20.12
CA SER A 654 5.35 23.47 19.43
C SER A 654 5.13 23.48 17.91
N VAL A 655 4.92 24.67 17.35
CA VAL A 655 4.91 24.91 15.90
C VAL A 655 5.87 26.06 15.61
N ASP A 656 6.81 25.84 14.71
CA ASP A 656 7.74 26.87 14.22
C ASP A 656 7.63 27.05 12.71
N VAL A 657 7.28 28.26 12.27
CA VAL A 657 7.19 28.68 10.87
C VAL A 657 8.32 29.65 10.57
N ALA A 658 9.54 29.12 10.52
CA ALA A 658 10.77 29.89 10.41
C ALA A 658 10.75 30.81 9.18
N GLY A 659 10.93 32.11 9.41
CA GLY A 659 10.98 33.11 8.33
C GLY A 659 9.63 33.44 7.69
N GLY A 660 8.53 32.78 8.10
CA GLY A 660 7.28 32.69 7.34
C GLY A 660 6.06 33.33 7.98
N GLY A 661 4.88 32.96 7.46
CA GLY A 661 3.59 33.50 7.92
C GLY A 661 2.59 32.44 8.35
N ILE A 662 1.80 32.72 9.39
CA ILE A 662 0.61 31.96 9.78
C ILE A 662 -0.63 32.74 9.37
N PHE A 663 -1.60 32.07 8.75
CA PHE A 663 -2.86 32.65 8.30
C PHE A 663 -4.02 31.84 8.87
N VAL A 664 -4.94 32.51 9.58
CA VAL A 664 -6.15 31.90 10.16
C VAL A 664 -7.37 32.57 9.52
N GLY A 665 -8.12 31.86 8.69
CA GLY A 665 -9.19 32.45 7.87
C GLY A 665 -8.62 33.37 6.78
N ARG A 666 -7.82 32.81 5.88
CA ARG A 666 -6.95 33.61 4.98
C ARG A 666 -7.72 34.38 3.91
N LEU A 667 -8.65 33.76 3.20
CA LEU A 667 -9.40 34.41 2.11
C LEU A 667 -10.88 34.55 2.47
N GLY A 668 -11.58 35.47 1.81
CA GLY A 668 -13.01 35.66 2.04
C GLY A 668 -13.80 34.37 1.85
N GLY A 669 -14.74 34.10 2.75
CA GLY A 669 -15.54 32.86 2.77
C GLY A 669 -14.88 31.65 3.45
N SER A 670 -13.62 31.75 3.89
CA SER A 670 -12.97 30.70 4.69
C SER A 670 -13.23 30.85 6.18
N ASP A 671 -13.18 29.74 6.91
CA ASP A 671 -13.27 29.70 8.36
C ASP A 671 -12.03 29.00 8.95
N GLY A 672 -11.23 29.74 9.69
CA GLY A 672 -10.02 29.25 10.34
C GLY A 672 -10.10 29.34 11.85
N THR A 673 -9.71 28.28 12.55
CA THR A 673 -9.60 28.27 14.02
C THR A 673 -8.27 27.68 14.47
N LEU A 674 -7.50 28.43 15.27
CA LEU A 674 -6.27 28.00 15.91
C LEU A 674 -6.40 28.14 17.43
N LEU A 675 -6.27 27.03 18.15
CA LEU A 675 -6.32 26.97 19.61
C LEU A 675 -4.96 26.54 20.14
N ILE A 676 -4.35 27.34 21.00
CA ILE A 676 -3.04 27.09 21.62
C ILE A 676 -3.26 27.00 23.13
N SER A 677 -2.88 25.89 23.76
CA SER A 677 -3.18 25.61 25.17
C SER A 677 -2.09 24.82 25.90
N GLU A 678 -2.19 24.72 27.22
CA GLU A 678 -1.40 23.78 28.04
C GLU A 678 0.13 23.91 27.87
N GLY A 679 0.66 25.13 27.96
CA GLY A 679 2.11 25.39 27.89
C GLY A 679 2.71 25.27 26.48
N SER A 680 1.88 25.31 25.44
CA SER A 680 2.34 25.16 24.05
C SER A 680 2.89 26.46 23.48
N SER A 681 3.63 26.36 22.37
CA SER A 681 4.21 27.52 21.69
C SER A 681 3.97 27.52 20.19
N VAL A 682 3.71 28.70 19.61
CA VAL A 682 3.65 28.91 18.16
C VAL A 682 4.50 30.11 17.77
N SER A 683 5.43 29.93 16.82
CA SER A 683 6.32 30.98 16.31
C SER A 683 6.21 31.17 14.79
N ALA A 684 6.26 32.43 14.35
CA ALA A 684 6.35 32.82 12.94
C ALA A 684 6.96 34.22 12.79
N ASN A 685 7.21 34.71 11.58
CA ASN A 685 7.52 36.14 11.39
C ASN A 685 6.27 37.00 11.35
N TRP A 686 5.17 36.47 10.80
CA TRP A 686 3.93 37.21 10.60
C TRP A 686 2.72 36.34 10.90
N ILE A 687 1.70 36.87 11.58
CA ILE A 687 0.45 36.16 11.87
C ILE A 687 -0.73 37.03 11.48
N GLY A 688 -1.65 36.46 10.69
CA GLY A 688 -2.91 37.09 10.31
C GLY A 688 -4.11 36.30 10.80
N VAL A 689 -5.01 36.94 11.53
CA VAL A 689 -6.26 36.36 12.02
C VAL A 689 -7.43 37.05 11.34
N GLY A 690 -8.11 36.37 10.42
CA GLY A 690 -9.08 36.98 9.50
C GLY A 690 -8.42 37.99 8.55
N ARG A 691 -7.12 37.82 8.27
CA ARG A 691 -6.30 38.76 7.49
C ARG A 691 -5.33 38.02 6.58
N ASN A 692 -5.16 38.52 5.35
CA ASN A 692 -4.19 38.02 4.38
C ASN A 692 -3.04 39.01 4.17
N ARG A 693 -1.82 38.51 4.03
CA ARG A 693 -0.66 39.30 3.63
C ARG A 693 -0.56 39.37 2.10
N THR A 694 -0.35 40.57 1.57
CA THR A 694 -0.16 40.83 0.14
C THR A 694 1.20 41.51 -0.08
N ALA A 695 1.61 41.67 -1.34
CA ALA A 695 2.85 42.38 -1.65
C ALA A 695 2.85 43.85 -1.19
N GLY A 696 1.67 44.49 -1.17
CA GLY A 696 1.49 45.90 -0.76
C GLY A 696 1.06 46.10 0.69
N GLY A 697 1.02 45.06 1.52
CA GLY A 697 0.59 45.17 2.92
C GLY A 697 -0.27 43.98 3.37
N SER A 698 -1.45 44.26 3.93
CA SER A 698 -2.43 43.24 4.31
C SER A 698 -3.85 43.67 3.95
N VAL A 699 -4.72 42.71 3.69
CA VAL A 699 -6.16 42.89 3.40
C VAL A 699 -6.99 41.93 4.25
N ASP A 700 -8.27 42.22 4.44
CA ASP A 700 -9.16 41.31 5.18
C ASP A 700 -9.30 39.96 4.47
N GLY A 701 -9.42 38.92 5.30
CA GLY A 701 -9.63 37.54 4.89
C GLY A 701 -11.04 37.05 5.23
N GLY A 702 -11.13 35.78 5.59
CA GLY A 702 -12.36 35.13 6.06
C GLY A 702 -12.53 35.30 7.58
N THR A 703 -13.28 34.39 8.20
CA THR A 703 -13.43 34.35 9.65
C THR A 703 -12.21 33.68 10.27
N GLY A 704 -11.48 34.41 11.09
CA GLY A 704 -10.32 33.87 11.81
C GLY A 704 -10.53 33.88 13.31
N THR A 705 -10.33 32.73 13.97
CA THR A 705 -10.36 32.62 15.43
C THR A 705 -9.02 32.11 15.94
N LEU A 706 -8.35 32.88 16.79
CA LEU A 706 -7.11 32.49 17.47
C LEU A 706 -7.31 32.61 18.98
N VAL A 707 -7.09 31.52 19.71
CA VAL A 707 -7.16 31.50 21.18
C VAL A 707 -5.83 31.03 21.75
N VAL A 708 -5.26 31.81 22.67
CA VAL A 708 -3.98 31.51 23.33
C VAL A 708 -4.21 31.38 24.83
N ASN A 709 -4.17 30.15 25.35
CA ASN A 709 -4.46 29.85 26.75
C ASN A 709 -3.27 29.24 27.48
N ASN A 710 -2.76 29.88 28.53
CA ASN A 710 -1.57 29.40 29.26
C ASN A 710 -0.42 28.97 28.33
N SER A 711 -0.19 29.74 27.26
CA SER A 711 0.68 29.38 26.13
C SER A 711 1.35 30.62 25.56
N THR A 712 2.30 30.43 24.65
CA THR A 712 3.07 31.52 24.02
C THR A 712 2.84 31.59 22.52
N LEU A 713 2.52 32.79 22.05
CA LEU A 713 2.47 33.15 20.63
C LEU A 713 3.59 34.13 20.33
N THR A 714 4.47 33.82 19.36
CA THR A 714 5.59 34.69 19.00
C THR A 714 5.56 35.05 17.52
N ALA A 715 5.52 36.34 17.21
CA ALA A 715 5.76 36.83 15.86
C ALA A 715 6.23 38.27 15.81
N ASN A 716 6.95 38.68 14.76
CA ASN A 716 7.33 40.08 14.62
C ASN A 716 6.10 40.98 14.44
N THR A 717 5.10 40.50 13.70
CA THR A 717 3.87 41.23 13.43
C THR A 717 2.66 40.31 13.50
N ILE A 718 1.64 40.74 14.22
CA ILE A 718 0.36 40.06 14.40
C ILE A 718 -0.74 41.04 13.97
N VAL A 719 -1.59 40.63 13.04
CA VAL A 719 -2.67 41.46 12.50
C VAL A 719 -4.01 40.75 12.67
N ILE A 720 -4.93 41.37 13.39
CA ILE A 720 -6.30 40.90 13.56
C ILE A 720 -7.15 41.67 12.55
N GLY A 721 -7.68 40.99 11.52
CA GLY A 721 -8.57 41.58 10.53
C GLY A 721 -9.96 41.86 11.09
N THR A 722 -10.82 42.49 10.28
CA THR A 722 -12.17 42.92 10.72
C THR A 722 -13.07 41.74 11.11
N ASN A 723 -12.87 40.57 10.48
CA ASN A 723 -13.52 39.30 10.83
C ASN A 723 -12.65 38.40 11.71
N GLY A 724 -11.59 38.96 12.30
CA GLY A 724 -10.67 38.27 13.18
C GLY A 724 -11.07 38.36 14.65
N PHE A 725 -10.88 37.26 15.37
CA PHE A 725 -10.98 37.17 16.82
C PHE A 725 -9.67 36.63 17.40
N LEU A 726 -9.05 37.38 18.31
CA LEU A 726 -7.92 36.94 19.11
C LEU A 726 -8.27 37.01 20.60
N GLY A 727 -8.17 35.90 21.32
CA GLY A 727 -8.43 35.90 22.76
C GLY A 727 -7.66 34.85 23.57
N GLY A 728 -8.01 34.72 24.85
CA GLY A 728 -7.40 33.77 25.79
C GLY A 728 -6.54 34.41 26.88
N ASN A 729 -5.87 33.60 27.69
CA ASN A 729 -5.07 34.06 28.85
C ASN A 729 -3.55 33.80 28.74
N GLY A 730 -3.00 33.81 27.52
CA GLY A 730 -1.60 33.51 27.23
C GLY A 730 -0.67 34.73 27.16
N THR A 731 0.54 34.49 26.64
CA THR A 731 1.54 35.51 26.34
C THR A 731 1.71 35.66 24.82
N ILE A 732 1.66 36.90 24.35
CA ILE A 732 1.94 37.30 22.98
C ILE A 732 3.27 38.06 22.97
N ILE A 733 4.20 37.66 22.11
CA ILE A 733 5.49 38.34 21.90
C ILE A 733 5.50 38.85 20.47
N GLY A 734 5.39 40.16 20.28
CA GLY A 734 5.23 40.73 18.94
C GLY A 734 4.44 42.02 18.85
N ALA A 735 4.62 42.75 17.74
CA ALA A 735 3.79 43.92 17.43
C ALA A 735 2.38 43.50 17.00
N VAL A 736 1.34 43.98 17.67
CA VAL A 736 -0.06 43.69 17.38
C VAL A 736 -0.74 44.89 16.72
N THR A 737 -1.43 44.67 15.61
CA THR A 737 -2.36 45.63 14.99
C THR A 737 -3.76 45.02 14.96
N ASN A 738 -4.72 45.68 15.60
CA ASN A 738 -6.09 45.19 15.73
C ASN A 738 -7.08 45.99 14.86
N TYR A 739 -7.77 45.32 13.93
CA TYR A 739 -8.93 45.84 13.19
C TYR A 739 -10.24 45.13 13.58
N GLY A 740 -10.16 44.03 14.35
CA GLY A 740 -11.28 43.17 14.73
C GLY A 740 -11.45 43.07 16.24
N ILE A 741 -11.70 41.85 16.73
CA ILE A 741 -11.98 41.61 18.14
C ILE A 741 -10.76 41.07 18.86
N PHE A 742 -10.37 41.74 19.94
CA PHE A 742 -9.40 41.27 20.92
C PHE A 742 -10.12 41.01 22.26
N SER A 743 -9.91 39.86 22.89
CA SER A 743 -10.63 39.47 24.11
C SER A 743 -9.70 38.70 25.06
N PRO A 744 -8.96 39.36 25.96
CA PRO A 744 -8.19 38.68 27.00
C PRO A 744 -9.08 37.77 27.87
N GLY A 745 -8.49 36.72 28.43
CA GLY A 745 -9.10 35.83 29.41
C GLY A 745 -9.65 34.50 28.86
N ASN A 746 -9.78 33.53 29.78
CA ASN A 746 -10.82 32.49 29.74
C ASN A 746 -12.04 32.96 30.55
N SER A 747 -12.25 34.28 30.55
CA SER A 747 -13.52 34.90 30.94
C SER A 747 -13.96 34.70 32.40
N PRO A 748 -13.42 35.48 33.37
CA PRO A 748 -12.35 36.50 33.21
C PRO A 748 -10.90 35.97 33.38
N GLY A 749 -9.91 36.61 32.75
CA GLY A 749 -8.47 36.30 32.88
C GLY A 749 -7.50 37.35 32.31
N GLN A 750 -6.20 37.09 32.44
CA GLN A 750 -5.15 38.03 32.03
C GLN A 750 -4.45 37.58 30.73
N MET A 751 -4.23 38.50 29.79
CA MET A 751 -3.37 38.29 28.63
C MET A 751 -2.17 39.25 28.68
N ARG A 752 -0.98 38.75 28.35
CA ARG A 752 0.25 39.55 28.28
C ARG A 752 0.67 39.82 26.84
N ILE A 753 1.08 41.05 26.54
CA ILE A 753 1.63 41.46 25.23
C ILE A 753 3.01 42.08 25.43
N ASP A 754 4.05 41.39 24.98
CA ASP A 754 5.42 41.86 24.91
C ASP A 754 5.74 42.35 23.49
N GLY A 755 5.25 43.55 23.18
CA GLY A 755 5.44 44.24 21.90
C GLY A 755 4.51 45.44 21.77
N SER A 756 4.62 46.18 20.66
CA SER A 756 3.75 47.34 20.43
C SER A 756 2.30 46.91 20.19
N PHE A 757 1.34 47.77 20.53
CA PHE A 757 -0.08 47.55 20.25
C PHE A 757 -0.70 48.75 19.55
N THR A 758 -1.31 48.53 18.40
CA THR A 758 -2.01 49.55 17.60
C THR A 758 -3.46 49.14 17.39
N ALA A 759 -4.39 49.92 17.94
CA ALA A 759 -5.81 49.82 17.65
C ALA A 759 -6.11 50.63 16.38
N ALA A 760 -6.44 49.94 15.30
CA ALA A 760 -6.86 50.57 14.05
C ALA A 760 -8.38 50.79 14.01
N ALA A 761 -8.86 51.49 12.97
CA ALA A 761 -10.29 51.70 12.78
C ALA A 761 -11.06 50.35 12.76
N GLY A 762 -12.11 50.24 13.58
CA GLY A 762 -12.89 49.02 13.77
C GLY A 762 -12.43 48.13 14.92
N SER A 763 -11.29 48.43 15.55
CA SER A 763 -10.77 47.69 16.71
C SER A 763 -11.77 47.64 17.86
N ARG A 764 -12.08 46.43 18.31
CA ARG A 764 -12.89 46.16 19.50
C ARG A 764 -12.10 45.34 20.50
N LEU A 765 -12.20 45.72 21.77
CA LEU A 765 -11.67 45.01 22.91
C LEU A 765 -12.81 44.66 23.85
N ILE A 766 -13.00 43.38 24.14
CA ILE A 766 -14.02 42.91 25.08
C ILE A 766 -13.31 42.62 26.40
N MET A 767 -13.78 43.25 27.48
CA MET A 767 -13.29 43.06 28.84
C MET A 767 -14.43 42.55 29.70
N GLU A 768 -14.29 41.37 30.27
CA GLU A 768 -15.32 40.72 31.04
C GLU A 768 -15.14 40.96 32.54
N VAL A 769 -16.29 41.08 33.22
CA VAL A 769 -16.38 41.29 34.67
C VAL A 769 -17.33 40.25 35.22
N GLN A 770 -16.86 39.53 36.25
CA GLN A 770 -17.65 38.50 36.92
C GLN A 770 -17.57 38.69 38.44
N ALA A 771 -18.72 38.61 39.12
CA ALA A 771 -18.74 38.49 40.57
C ALA A 771 -18.04 37.18 40.99
N ASP A 772 -17.14 37.23 41.96
CA ASP A 772 -16.43 36.03 42.43
C ASP A 772 -17.26 35.14 43.37
N GLY A 773 -18.48 35.58 43.72
CA GLY A 773 -19.39 34.90 44.64
C GLY A 773 -19.10 35.15 46.13
N SER A 774 -18.02 35.86 46.45
CA SER A 774 -17.55 36.21 47.80
C SER A 774 -17.52 37.72 48.06
N GLY A 775 -18.21 38.50 47.24
CA GLY A 775 -18.27 39.97 47.35
C GLY A 775 -17.12 40.70 46.67
N GLY A 776 -16.26 39.99 45.94
CA GLY A 776 -15.23 40.54 45.06
C GLY A 776 -15.54 40.34 43.58
N TRP A 777 -14.55 40.65 42.75
CA TRP A 777 -14.70 40.67 41.29
C TRP A 777 -13.51 40.00 40.62
N ARG A 778 -13.78 39.27 39.54
CA ARG A 778 -12.79 38.82 38.57
C ARG A 778 -12.95 39.70 37.33
N THR A 779 -11.85 40.22 36.83
CA THR A 779 -11.83 41.09 35.65
C THR A 779 -10.82 40.57 34.64
N ASP A 780 -11.13 40.79 33.37
CA ASP A 780 -10.13 40.66 32.34
C ASP A 780 -9.04 41.72 32.51
N SER A 781 -7.81 41.39 32.15
CA SER A 781 -6.72 42.37 32.08
C SER A 781 -5.79 42.11 30.90
N VAL A 782 -5.29 43.20 30.31
CA VAL A 782 -4.20 43.20 29.33
C VAL A 782 -2.97 43.80 29.98
N VAL A 783 -1.87 43.03 30.00
CA VAL A 783 -0.58 43.47 30.53
C VAL A 783 0.39 43.70 29.39
N PHE A 784 0.83 44.94 29.21
CA PHE A 784 1.83 45.31 28.22
C PHE A 784 3.25 45.25 28.80
N GLY A 785 4.22 44.81 28.01
CA GLY A 785 5.63 44.87 28.37
C GLY A 785 6.10 46.29 28.69
N ASN A 786 7.14 46.45 29.51
CA ASN A 786 7.67 47.78 29.81
C ASN A 786 8.25 48.45 28.54
N GLY A 787 7.89 49.71 28.32
CA GLY A 787 8.40 50.51 27.19
C GLY A 787 7.78 50.18 25.83
N THR A 788 6.69 49.41 25.79
CA THR A 788 5.97 49.12 24.54
C THR A 788 5.28 50.36 23.99
N ALA A 789 5.41 50.60 22.68
CA ALA A 789 4.64 51.65 22.00
C ALA A 789 3.16 51.27 21.92
N LEU A 790 2.27 52.17 22.35
CA LEU A 790 0.83 51.97 22.36
C LEU A 790 0.13 53.08 21.57
N ASP A 791 -0.74 52.69 20.66
CA ASP A 791 -1.69 53.57 19.97
C ASP A 791 -3.09 52.99 20.16
N LEU A 792 -3.89 53.63 21.02
CA LEU A 792 -5.25 53.21 21.36
C LEU A 792 -6.30 54.18 20.79
N SER A 793 -5.90 55.06 19.86
CA SER A 793 -6.73 56.17 19.37
C SER A 793 -8.02 55.74 18.65
N HIS A 794 -8.11 54.50 18.18
CA HIS A 794 -9.31 53.94 17.56
C HIS A 794 -9.91 52.75 18.33
N LEU A 795 -9.46 52.52 19.58
CA LEU A 795 -9.92 51.39 20.37
C LEU A 795 -11.37 51.58 20.82
N SER A 796 -12.22 50.58 20.60
CA SER A 796 -13.54 50.47 21.23
C SER A 796 -13.54 49.40 22.30
N VAL A 797 -13.71 49.79 23.56
CA VAL A 797 -13.74 48.88 24.71
C VAL A 797 -15.20 48.57 25.08
N GLU A 798 -15.53 47.30 25.22
CA GLU A 798 -16.81 46.82 25.74
C GLU A 798 -16.61 46.09 27.05
N PHE A 799 -17.18 46.63 28.13
CA PHE A 799 -17.27 45.93 29.42
C PHE A 799 -18.46 44.97 29.40
N ARG A 800 -18.21 43.67 29.52
CA ARG A 800 -19.25 42.64 29.52
C ARG A 800 -19.39 42.00 30.89
N PHE A 801 -20.53 42.22 31.53
CA PHE A 801 -20.87 41.66 32.83
C PHE A 801 -21.48 40.27 32.65
N LEU A 802 -20.83 39.25 33.22
CA LEU A 802 -21.23 37.84 33.06
C LEU A 802 -22.26 37.43 34.12
N GLY A 803 -23.27 36.66 33.72
CA GLY A 803 -24.30 36.15 34.65
C GLY A 803 -25.03 37.26 35.41
N ASN A 804 -25.17 37.09 36.73
CA ASN A 804 -25.86 38.04 37.61
C ASN A 804 -24.91 39.10 38.21
N THR A 805 -23.79 39.38 37.55
CA THR A 805 -22.82 40.37 38.02
C THR A 805 -23.45 41.76 37.97
N ASP A 806 -23.65 42.39 39.13
CA ASP A 806 -24.27 43.71 39.26
C ASP A 806 -23.31 44.83 38.85
N PRO A 807 -23.57 45.55 37.74
CA PRO A 807 -22.71 46.65 37.32
C PRO A 807 -22.64 47.78 38.34
N ASN A 808 -23.75 48.09 39.04
CA ASN A 808 -23.79 49.18 40.03
C ASN A 808 -22.93 48.84 41.24
N ALA A 809 -22.93 47.57 41.68
CA ALA A 809 -22.08 47.13 42.78
C ALA A 809 -20.60 47.12 42.37
N PHE A 810 -20.29 46.75 41.12
CA PHE A 810 -18.93 46.85 40.59
C PHE A 810 -18.45 48.31 40.55
N GLN A 811 -19.29 49.24 40.11
CA GLN A 811 -19.00 50.67 40.15
C GLN A 811 -18.81 51.20 41.57
N ALA A 812 -19.69 50.83 42.51
CA ALA A 812 -19.58 51.22 43.91
C ALA A 812 -18.29 50.71 44.58
N SER A 813 -17.73 49.59 44.09
CA SER A 813 -16.45 49.07 44.55
C SER A 813 -15.23 49.85 44.04
N GLY A 814 -15.41 50.78 43.11
CA GLY A 814 -14.32 51.50 42.43
C GLY A 814 -13.62 50.69 41.33
N GLY A 815 -14.18 49.55 40.92
CA GLY A 815 -13.59 48.64 39.93
C GLY A 815 -13.51 49.21 38.51
N PHE A 816 -14.27 50.27 38.20
CA PHE A 816 -14.18 51.01 36.94
C PHE A 816 -12.98 51.97 36.92
N ASN A 817 -11.78 51.41 37.04
CA ASN A 817 -10.51 52.09 36.84
C ASN A 817 -9.77 51.42 35.67
N VAL A 818 -9.24 52.21 34.72
CA VAL A 818 -8.47 51.69 33.58
C VAL A 818 -7.32 50.77 34.02
N ASP A 819 -6.71 51.04 35.17
CA ASP A 819 -5.58 50.26 35.71
C ASP A 819 -5.99 48.85 36.16
N THR A 820 -7.28 48.61 36.37
CA THR A 820 -7.83 47.27 36.63
C THR A 820 -7.77 46.40 35.39
N PHE A 821 -7.90 47.02 34.21
CA PHE A 821 -8.06 46.35 32.93
C PHE A 821 -6.80 46.43 32.06
N PHE A 822 -5.98 47.46 32.24
CA PHE A 822 -4.78 47.73 31.45
C PHE A 822 -3.59 48.03 32.35
N GLN A 823 -2.56 47.21 32.23
CA GLN A 823 -1.38 47.28 33.09
C GLN A 823 -0.12 47.21 32.27
N THR A 824 0.98 47.66 32.87
CA THR A 824 2.34 47.35 32.42
C THR A 824 2.88 46.15 33.18
N SER A 825 3.96 45.54 32.69
CA SER A 825 4.58 44.37 33.34
C SER A 825 5.07 44.61 34.77
N GLY A 826 5.24 45.87 35.19
CA GLY A 826 5.50 46.26 36.59
C GLY A 826 4.26 46.39 37.48
N GLY A 827 3.07 46.02 36.97
CA GLY A 827 1.79 46.18 37.66
C GLY A 827 1.31 47.64 37.74
N GLN A 828 1.97 48.57 37.05
CA GLN A 828 1.56 49.97 36.99
C GLN A 828 0.49 50.16 35.92
N GLY A 829 -0.49 51.00 36.20
CA GLY A 829 -1.49 51.47 35.24
C GLY A 829 -0.90 52.13 34.00
N LEU A 830 -1.68 52.19 32.92
CA LEU A 830 -1.32 52.99 31.75
C LEU A 830 -1.66 54.46 31.98
N GLY A 831 -0.82 55.37 31.50
CA GLY A 831 -1.11 56.80 31.55
C GLY A 831 -2.43 57.12 30.85
N HIS A 832 -3.35 57.82 31.52
CA HIS A 832 -4.71 58.07 31.03
C HIS A 832 -4.78 58.72 29.64
N GLN A 833 -3.76 59.53 29.27
CA GLN A 833 -3.65 60.16 27.96
C GLN A 833 -3.58 59.16 26.79
N ALA A 834 -3.16 57.92 27.04
CA ALA A 834 -3.16 56.87 26.03
C ALA A 834 -4.58 56.55 25.52
N PHE A 835 -5.62 56.86 26.30
CA PHE A 835 -7.03 56.59 25.97
C PHE A 835 -7.78 57.79 25.39
N ALA A 836 -7.12 58.90 25.06
CA ALA A 836 -7.80 60.12 24.63
C ALA A 836 -8.69 59.95 23.38
N GLY A 837 -8.40 58.97 22.51
CA GLY A 837 -9.22 58.62 21.35
C GLY A 837 -10.09 57.36 21.52
N ALA A 838 -9.97 56.64 22.64
CA ALA A 838 -10.70 55.40 22.86
C ALA A 838 -12.18 55.66 23.16
N SER A 839 -13.05 54.73 22.77
CA SER A 839 -14.48 54.72 23.08
C SER A 839 -14.83 53.57 24.00
N PHE A 840 -15.87 53.71 24.81
CA PHE A 840 -16.24 52.75 25.82
C PHE A 840 -17.74 52.47 25.81
N SER A 841 -18.10 51.21 26.02
CA SER A 841 -19.47 50.72 26.13
C SER A 841 -19.56 49.64 27.19
N ALA A 842 -20.78 49.31 27.63
CA ALA A 842 -21.02 48.20 28.54
C ALA A 842 -22.24 47.38 28.12
N ARG A 843 -22.19 46.09 28.42
CA ARG A 843 -23.27 45.14 28.19
C ARG A 843 -23.39 44.17 29.37
N ALA A 844 -24.61 43.86 29.75
CA ALA A 844 -24.95 42.82 30.71
C ALA A 844 -26.20 42.10 30.21
N ASP A 845 -26.30 40.80 30.44
CA ASP A 845 -27.52 40.07 30.09
C ASP A 845 -28.58 40.22 31.20
N ALA A 846 -28.16 40.33 32.46
CA ALA A 846 -29.05 40.52 33.62
C ALA A 846 -29.39 41.99 33.93
N TYR A 847 -28.75 42.95 33.25
CA TYR A 847 -28.96 44.38 33.50
C TYR A 847 -29.08 45.16 32.20
N GLN A 848 -30.02 46.10 32.15
CA GLN A 848 -30.17 47.04 31.05
C GLN A 848 -29.51 48.36 31.40
N PHE A 849 -28.54 48.79 30.60
CA PHE A 849 -27.95 50.12 30.67
C PHE A 849 -28.85 51.12 29.93
N THR A 850 -29.29 52.19 30.60
CA THR A 850 -30.04 53.28 29.95
C THR A 850 -29.12 54.40 29.44
N SER A 851 -27.93 54.49 30.01
CA SER A 851 -26.83 55.34 29.58
C SER A 851 -25.53 54.66 29.99
N PHE A 852 -24.45 54.88 29.26
CA PHE A 852 -23.11 54.49 29.68
C PHE A 852 -22.09 55.45 29.09
N SER A 853 -21.25 56.01 29.93
CA SER A 853 -20.01 56.67 29.53
C SER A 853 -18.88 56.23 30.44
N PHE A 854 -17.66 56.28 29.92
CA PHE A 854 -16.45 56.04 30.70
C PHE A 854 -15.34 56.96 30.18
N SER A 855 -14.58 57.54 31.11
CA SER A 855 -13.34 58.26 30.81
C SER A 855 -12.23 57.69 31.68
N ALA A 856 -10.99 57.66 31.17
CA ALA A 856 -9.87 57.19 31.98
C ALA A 856 -9.63 58.02 33.25
N ASN A 857 -10.04 59.30 33.26
CA ASN A 857 -9.87 60.20 34.41
C ASN A 857 -10.98 60.06 35.45
N ASP A 858 -12.22 59.85 35.00
CA ASP A 858 -13.41 59.98 35.85
C ASP A 858 -14.09 58.63 36.14
N GLY A 859 -13.64 57.54 35.50
CA GLY A 859 -14.25 56.22 35.59
C GLY A 859 -15.57 56.13 34.83
N ALA A 860 -16.42 55.17 35.20
CA ALA A 860 -17.72 54.95 34.56
C ALA A 860 -18.82 55.82 35.17
N VAL A 861 -19.74 56.30 34.32
CA VAL A 861 -21.00 56.95 34.71
C VAL A 861 -22.14 56.28 33.93
N PHE A 862 -23.05 55.64 34.64
CA PHE A 862 -24.20 54.96 34.04
C PHE A 862 -25.32 54.77 35.07
N THR A 863 -26.47 54.33 34.57
CA THR A 863 -27.54 53.72 35.36
C THR A 863 -27.90 52.38 34.75
N ALA A 864 -27.78 51.31 35.55
CA ALA A 864 -28.12 49.96 35.14
C ALA A 864 -29.27 49.44 36.02
N ALA A 865 -30.37 49.05 35.40
CA ALA A 865 -31.48 48.39 36.11
C ALA A 865 -31.43 46.89 35.82
N ALA A 866 -31.71 46.07 36.82
CA ALA A 866 -31.89 44.63 36.59
C ALA A 866 -32.97 44.42 35.53
N VAL A 867 -32.69 43.59 34.53
CA VAL A 867 -33.70 43.16 33.56
C VAL A 867 -34.75 42.38 34.35
N PRO A 868 -36.03 42.79 34.34
CA PRO A 868 -37.05 42.06 35.09
C PRO A 868 -37.08 40.61 34.63
N GLU A 869 -36.67 39.68 35.49
CA GLU A 869 -36.92 38.26 35.25
C GLU A 869 -38.43 38.10 35.05
N PRO A 870 -38.91 37.34 34.04
CA PRO A 870 -40.33 37.06 33.93
C PRO A 870 -40.77 36.44 35.26
N GLY A 871 -41.58 37.20 36.03
CA GLY A 871 -41.81 36.87 37.43
C GLY A 871 -42.21 35.41 37.57
N ALA A 872 -41.70 34.71 38.59
CA ALA A 872 -41.90 33.27 38.76
C ALA A 872 -43.36 32.81 38.58
N GLY A 873 -44.33 33.70 38.87
CA GLY A 873 -45.76 33.50 38.58
C GLY A 873 -46.12 33.36 37.09
N VAL A 874 -45.51 34.13 36.17
CA VAL A 874 -45.74 34.04 34.72
C VAL A 874 -45.17 32.74 34.16
N MET A 875 -43.98 32.34 34.59
CA MET A 875 -43.39 31.05 34.21
C MET A 875 -44.14 29.86 34.82
N ALA A 876 -44.62 29.97 36.07
CA ALA A 876 -45.47 28.97 36.70
C ALA A 876 -46.84 28.86 36.01
N LEU A 877 -47.46 30.00 35.63
CA LEU A 877 -48.72 30.02 34.88
C LEU A 877 -48.56 29.46 33.47
N ALA A 878 -47.47 29.77 32.77
CA ALA A 878 -47.16 29.19 31.46
C ALA A 878 -46.89 27.68 31.58
N GLY A 879 -46.14 27.25 32.60
CA GLY A 879 -45.91 25.84 32.92
C GLY A 879 -47.21 25.09 33.25
N LEU A 880 -48.09 25.69 34.06
CA LEU A 880 -49.42 25.15 34.38
C LEU A 880 -50.32 25.10 33.13
N ALA A 881 -50.27 26.09 32.24
CA ALA A 881 -51.01 26.10 30.99
C ALA A 881 -50.53 25.00 30.02
N VAL A 882 -49.21 24.77 29.93
CA VAL A 882 -48.63 23.65 29.16
C VAL A 882 -49.01 22.31 29.77
N LEU A 883 -48.93 22.16 31.10
CA LEU A 883 -49.38 20.95 31.82
C LEU A 883 -50.87 20.69 31.60
N ALA A 884 -51.73 21.70 31.68
CA ALA A 884 -53.15 21.60 31.38
C ALA A 884 -53.39 21.20 29.91
N GLY A 885 -52.61 21.75 28.98
CA GLY A 885 -52.63 21.38 27.56
C GLY A 885 -52.21 19.92 27.30
N VAL A 886 -51.14 19.44 27.95
CA VAL A 886 -50.66 18.05 27.86
C VAL A 886 -51.67 17.07 28.48
N VAL A 887 -52.26 17.40 29.64
CA VAL A 887 -53.32 16.59 30.26
C VAL A 887 -54.56 16.53 29.36
N ARG A 888 -54.93 17.63 28.69
CA ARG A 888 -56.04 17.65 27.72
C ARG A 888 -55.75 16.81 26.47
N ARG A 889 -54.49 16.73 26.03
CA ARG A 889 -54.05 15.95 24.86
C ARG A 889 -53.92 14.45 25.15
N ARG A 890 -53.71 14.04 26.42
CA ARG A 890 -53.73 12.62 26.85
C ARG A 890 -55.14 12.07 27.14
N ARG A 891 -56.16 12.94 27.23
CA ARG A 891 -57.57 12.56 27.42
C ARG A 891 -58.37 12.52 26.10
N ARG A 892 -57.74 12.87 24.98
CA ARG A 892 -58.17 12.53 23.63
C ARG A 892 -57.31 11.37 23.17
#